data_AF-A0A7G9YNI6-F1
#
_entry.id   AF-A0A7G9YNI6-F1
#
_cell.length_a   1.000
_cell.length_b   1.000
_cell.length_c   1.000
_cell.angle_alpha   90.00
_cell.angle_beta   90.00
_cell.angle_gamma   90.00
#
_symmetry.space_group_name_H-M   'P 1'
#
loop_
_entity.id
_entity.type
_entity.pdbx_description
1 polymer ?
#
loop_
_entity_poly.entity_id
_entity_poly.type
_entity_poly.pdbx_seq_one_letter_code
_entity_poly.pdbx_strand_id
1 'polypeptide(L)'
;MCEMRLAVLASVLAGLLLLAALPASASAGLAGWQYQREIAIQENSGETLSDYQVLVALAGSDFPEEAQAGGDDIRFTDADGNELSYWVEEFDAGSEHAKIWVKVPEIPANGAAGITMWYGNPGAGSVSDGEAVFEFFDDFDTNTLSNYDVNLDTIPAPGWKPPVDPTYDPINKRVSINNGDNIETTISPKNIDFLDVYAEAIFHLDGAYPEGGTGKISIRWQDANNWYQGGKSGAGYSKTGGGGGACSYISPAIYKIIASNDACLAAPKSNSYINLGTEQKIGLSVAGNTLKLFINDDLVSQTTDSSITSSGRIIFSGIQYRGWIDNIRVRRYASSEPTITLTPPAPATHTTLAITKSPNPHSIRQFQETTLTISIKNSGTTDATDIEITDRVHPSFDLTSGDFPNPKRYDLIRPGETRDLQYTIRAMEGGTFTLDPATVTYADEDGNIQEAPSEPASIKVIPSTEGGTSGSTPRSNPSVTTASVQLHGEKTNVVLGEDILLKLSAVNLITKPTMHVQVIIIPPSGMSVTSSAFAKSGAGQYTTTYELEPGSGKDIEVAIRSNQVGDFDVNGRIIYYFGDDREDAEDHTLTLPITVRAEAEPGADQTQSQSEAKESSTPGFGVVVAVIGLFAMYLWRKIT
;
A
#
# COMPACT_ATOMS: atom_id res chain seq x y z
N MET A 1 55.24 50.40 -22.28
CA MET A 1 53.94 51.06 -22.50
C MET A 1 52.86 50.12 -21.98
N CYS A 2 51.78 50.67 -21.42
CA CYS A 2 50.58 50.05 -20.81
C CYS A 2 50.49 48.51 -20.82
N GLU A 3 50.49 47.86 -19.67
CA GLU A 3 49.29 47.64 -18.84
C GLU A 3 48.23 46.77 -19.53
N MET A 4 48.20 45.48 -19.14
CA MET A 4 46.96 44.87 -18.65
C MET A 4 47.30 43.73 -17.68
N ARG A 5 46.76 43.81 -16.46
CA ARG A 5 46.77 42.77 -15.41
C ARG A 5 45.36 42.71 -14.82
N LEU A 6 45.05 41.60 -14.14
CA LEU A 6 43.74 41.22 -13.55
C LEU A 6 42.69 40.76 -14.59
N ALA A 7 41.82 39.78 -14.31
CA ALA A 7 41.59 39.05 -13.05
C ALA A 7 41.43 37.53 -13.25
N VAL A 8 41.56 36.80 -12.15
CA VAL A 8 41.36 35.34 -12.00
C VAL A 8 40.05 35.11 -11.23
N LEU A 9 39.47 33.90 -11.31
CA LEU A 9 38.31 33.38 -10.54
C LEU A 9 36.93 33.96 -10.88
N ALA A 10 36.14 33.15 -11.61
CA ALA A 10 34.68 33.15 -11.60
C ALA A 10 34.17 31.72 -11.93
N SER A 11 34.50 30.78 -11.05
CA SER A 11 33.97 29.41 -11.04
C SER A 11 33.12 29.22 -9.79
N VAL A 12 32.01 28.48 -9.89
CA VAL A 12 31.03 28.20 -8.81
C VAL A 12 30.09 29.39 -8.48
N LEU A 13 29.05 29.58 -9.30
CA LEU A 13 27.64 29.88 -8.91
C LEU A 13 26.77 30.11 -10.17
N ALA A 14 26.26 29.04 -10.77
CA ALA A 14 25.18 29.08 -11.77
C ALA A 14 24.56 27.68 -11.84
N GLY A 15 23.26 27.55 -11.55
CA GLY A 15 22.58 26.24 -11.53
C GLY A 15 21.92 25.84 -10.21
N LEU A 16 21.50 26.80 -9.37
CA LEU A 16 20.48 26.54 -8.35
C LEU A 16 19.55 27.76 -8.21
N LEU A 17 18.85 28.09 -9.31
CA LEU A 17 17.56 28.78 -9.20
C LEU A 17 16.51 27.67 -9.21
N LEU A 18 16.07 27.26 -8.02
CA LEU A 18 14.78 26.60 -7.90
C LEU A 18 13.74 27.66 -8.24
N LEU A 19 13.18 27.59 -9.45
CA LEU A 19 12.09 28.45 -9.83
C LEU A 19 10.90 27.99 -8.97
N ALA A 20 10.42 28.85 -8.08
CA ALA A 20 9.19 28.58 -7.34
C ALA A 20 8.03 28.58 -8.35
N ALA A 21 7.74 27.40 -8.90
CA ALA A 21 6.46 27.14 -9.52
C ALA A 21 5.39 27.39 -8.46
N LEU A 22 4.29 28.02 -8.86
CA LEU A 22 3.09 28.04 -8.02
C LEU A 22 2.62 26.58 -7.95
N PRO A 23 2.38 26.00 -6.77
CA PRO A 23 1.88 24.63 -6.67
C PRO A 23 0.57 24.55 -7.45
N ALA A 24 0.54 23.68 -8.45
CA ALA A 24 -0.71 23.23 -9.05
C ALA A 24 -1.46 22.42 -7.99
N SER A 25 -2.79 22.42 -8.06
CA SER A 25 -3.65 21.86 -7.02
C SER A 25 -3.23 20.44 -6.62
N ALA A 26 -2.82 20.26 -5.36
CA ALA A 26 -2.54 18.96 -4.78
C ALA A 26 -3.75 18.04 -5.03
N SER A 27 -3.50 16.91 -5.71
CA SER A 27 -4.54 15.94 -6.02
C SER A 27 -5.17 15.39 -4.74
N ALA A 28 -6.49 15.25 -4.73
CA ALA A 28 -7.25 14.66 -3.63
C ALA A 28 -6.86 13.19 -3.30
N GLY A 29 -5.94 12.58 -4.06
CA GLY A 29 -5.38 11.24 -3.82
C GLY A 29 -4.30 11.15 -2.73
N LEU A 30 -3.73 12.27 -2.26
CA LEU A 30 -2.64 12.28 -1.26
C LEU A 30 -3.12 12.43 0.21
N ALA A 31 -4.41 12.24 0.48
CA ALA A 31 -4.94 12.16 1.84
C ALA A 31 -4.44 10.91 2.60
N GLY A 32 -3.98 11.10 3.84
CA GLY A 32 -3.61 10.00 4.76
C GLY A 32 -2.18 9.47 4.62
N TRP A 33 -1.36 10.06 3.76
CA TRP A 33 0.06 9.73 3.60
C TRP A 33 0.88 10.44 4.67
N GLN A 34 1.63 9.70 5.50
CA GLN A 34 2.29 10.26 6.69
C GLN A 34 3.72 10.73 6.43
N TYR A 35 4.40 10.19 5.41
CA TYR A 35 5.79 10.46 5.10
C TYR A 35 5.99 10.71 3.60
N GLN A 36 7.00 11.54 3.30
CA GLN A 36 7.43 11.85 1.96
C GLN A 36 8.96 11.88 1.86
N ARG A 37 9.49 11.72 0.65
CA ARG A 37 10.91 11.88 0.35
C ARG A 37 11.11 12.43 -1.05
N GLU A 38 11.92 13.49 -1.16
CA GLU A 38 12.32 14.05 -2.44
C GLU A 38 13.44 13.21 -3.07
N ILE A 39 13.33 13.01 -4.38
CA ILE A 39 14.27 12.23 -5.18
C ILE A 39 14.68 13.07 -6.39
N ALA A 40 15.96 13.47 -6.42
CA ALA A 40 16.54 14.20 -7.54
C ALA A 40 17.17 13.23 -8.55
N ILE A 41 16.89 13.45 -9.83
CA ILE A 41 17.30 12.59 -10.95
C ILE A 41 18.14 13.43 -11.90
N GLN A 42 19.45 13.20 -11.94
CA GLN A 42 20.39 13.92 -12.81
C GLN A 42 20.59 13.19 -14.14
N GLU A 43 20.39 13.89 -15.25
CA GLU A 43 20.66 13.42 -16.62
C GLU A 43 22.18 13.38 -16.89
N ASN A 44 22.67 12.34 -17.56
CA ASN A 44 24.12 12.06 -17.72
C ASN A 44 24.56 11.70 -19.16
N SER A 45 23.62 11.52 -20.09
CA SER A 45 23.85 11.13 -21.48
C SER A 45 23.99 12.33 -22.43
N GLY A 46 23.42 13.48 -22.04
CA GLY A 46 23.41 14.70 -22.83
C GLY A 46 22.16 14.88 -23.72
N GLU A 47 21.21 13.93 -23.66
CA GLU A 47 19.96 13.91 -24.42
C GLU A 47 18.75 14.01 -23.47
N THR A 48 17.62 14.54 -23.93
CA THR A 48 16.39 14.56 -23.14
C THR A 48 15.78 13.16 -23.15
N LEU A 49 15.51 12.61 -21.96
CA LEU A 49 14.92 11.29 -21.79
C LEU A 49 13.42 11.44 -21.52
N SER A 50 12.57 10.86 -22.37
CA SER A 50 11.11 10.85 -22.20
C SER A 50 10.62 9.45 -21.85
N ASP A 51 9.59 9.37 -21.00
CA ASP A 51 8.99 8.11 -20.50
C ASP A 51 10.04 7.14 -19.93
N TYR A 52 11.07 7.67 -19.26
CA TYR A 52 12.27 6.91 -18.89
C TYR A 52 12.11 6.19 -17.55
N GLN A 53 12.45 4.91 -17.53
CA GLN A 53 12.36 4.08 -16.32
C GLN A 53 13.63 4.20 -15.48
N VAL A 54 13.52 4.79 -14.28
CA VAL A 54 14.63 4.91 -13.32
C VAL A 54 14.48 3.93 -12.16
N LEU A 55 15.60 3.43 -11.63
CA LEU A 55 15.62 2.59 -10.42
C LEU A 55 15.90 3.43 -9.18
N VAL A 56 14.91 3.50 -8.29
CA VAL A 56 15.05 3.95 -6.91
C VAL A 56 15.43 2.74 -6.06
N ALA A 57 16.70 2.65 -5.68
CA ALA A 57 17.21 1.64 -4.75
C ALA A 57 17.30 2.25 -3.34
N LEU A 58 16.66 1.60 -2.36
CA LEU A 58 16.61 2.01 -0.96
C LEU A 58 17.29 0.95 -0.10
N ALA A 59 18.15 1.36 0.83
CA ALA A 59 18.90 0.45 1.68
C ALA A 59 19.23 1.07 3.06
N GLY A 60 19.10 0.30 4.14
CA GLY A 60 19.49 0.74 5.49
C GLY A 60 18.73 1.99 5.93
N SER A 61 19.43 3.07 6.28
CA SER A 61 18.80 4.35 6.66
C SER A 61 17.98 5.03 5.55
N ASP A 62 18.12 4.57 4.30
CA ASP A 62 17.26 5.01 3.19
C ASP A 62 16.01 4.12 3.03
N PHE A 63 15.84 3.04 3.78
CA PHE A 63 14.63 2.22 3.75
C PHE A 63 13.42 2.96 4.36
N PRO A 64 12.21 2.84 3.81
CA PRO A 64 11.01 3.47 4.37
C PRO A 64 10.39 2.55 5.44
N GLU A 65 10.95 2.58 6.66
CA GLU A 65 10.50 1.75 7.80
C GLU A 65 9.00 1.92 8.12
N GLU A 66 8.43 3.10 7.86
CA GLU A 66 7.03 3.41 8.15
C GLU A 66 6.02 2.97 7.08
N ALA A 67 6.49 2.37 5.98
CA ALA A 67 5.63 1.72 4.98
C ALA A 67 5.13 0.34 5.46
N GLN A 68 4.06 -0.16 4.85
CA GLN A 68 3.60 -1.54 5.02
C GLN A 68 4.68 -2.54 4.58
N ALA A 69 4.68 -3.73 5.17
CA ALA A 69 5.74 -4.72 5.01
C ALA A 69 5.97 -5.24 3.57
N GLY A 70 5.05 -4.98 2.63
CA GLY A 70 5.20 -5.27 1.20
C GLY A 70 5.34 -4.03 0.29
N GLY A 71 5.38 -2.82 0.85
CA GLY A 71 5.42 -1.57 0.06
C GLY A 71 4.10 -1.22 -0.64
N ASP A 72 2.97 -1.76 -0.18
CA ASP A 72 1.63 -1.55 -0.77
C ASP A 72 1.21 -0.05 -0.74
N ASP A 73 1.60 0.65 0.32
CA ASP A 73 1.48 2.09 0.50
C ASP A 73 2.76 2.83 0.11
N ILE A 74 3.16 2.68 -1.15
CA ILE A 74 4.15 3.55 -1.78
C ILE A 74 3.48 4.26 -2.96
N ARG A 75 3.71 5.56 -3.15
CA ARG A 75 3.36 6.28 -4.38
C ARG A 75 4.50 7.19 -4.81
N PHE A 76 4.51 7.54 -6.08
CA PHE A 76 5.42 8.54 -6.62
C PHE A 76 4.61 9.63 -7.31
N THR A 77 5.04 10.88 -7.15
CA THR A 77 4.51 12.01 -7.93
C THR A 77 5.64 12.76 -8.64
N ASP A 78 5.33 13.41 -9.75
CA ASP A 78 6.21 14.43 -10.32
C ASP A 78 6.14 15.74 -9.51
N ALA A 79 6.94 16.73 -9.92
CA ALA A 79 6.99 18.06 -9.29
C ALA A 79 5.71 18.90 -9.45
N ASP A 80 4.78 18.49 -10.33
CA ASP A 80 3.47 19.12 -10.52
C ASP A 80 2.36 18.38 -9.72
N GLY A 81 2.72 17.32 -8.99
CA GLY A 81 1.81 16.53 -8.15
C GLY A 81 1.06 15.40 -8.89
N ASN A 82 1.41 15.09 -10.13
CA ASN A 82 0.78 13.99 -10.88
C ASN A 82 1.37 12.64 -10.45
N GLU A 83 0.51 11.64 -10.23
CA GLU A 83 0.93 10.28 -9.85
C GLU A 83 1.67 9.57 -10.99
N LEU A 84 2.80 8.93 -10.67
CA LEU A 84 3.69 8.25 -11.59
C LEU A 84 3.57 6.73 -11.46
N SER A 85 3.50 6.03 -12.60
CA SER A 85 3.56 4.56 -12.63
C SER A 85 4.89 4.06 -12.05
N TYR A 86 4.80 3.06 -11.18
CA TYR A 86 5.96 2.44 -10.53
C TYR A 86 5.79 0.92 -10.43
N TRP A 87 6.92 0.21 -10.29
CA TRP A 87 7.00 -1.23 -10.10
C TRP A 87 7.96 -1.56 -8.97
N VAL A 88 7.44 -2.21 -7.92
CA VAL A 88 8.22 -2.77 -6.81
C VAL A 88 8.82 -4.10 -7.28
N GLU A 89 10.11 -4.08 -7.64
CA GLU A 89 10.87 -5.29 -7.98
C GLU A 89 11.26 -6.09 -6.74
N GLU A 90 11.53 -5.39 -5.63
CA GLU A 90 11.91 -5.98 -4.35
C GLU A 90 11.48 -5.03 -3.21
N PHE A 91 10.90 -5.59 -2.15
CA PHE A 91 10.65 -4.87 -0.90
C PHE A 91 10.77 -5.86 0.26
N ASP A 92 11.88 -5.79 1.00
CA ASP A 92 12.17 -6.64 2.15
C ASP A 92 12.49 -5.77 3.38
N ALA A 93 11.47 -5.57 4.22
CA ALA A 93 11.60 -4.90 5.51
C ALA A 93 12.48 -5.65 6.52
N GLY A 94 12.77 -6.94 6.30
CA GLY A 94 13.66 -7.74 7.15
C GLY A 94 15.15 -7.53 6.87
N SER A 95 15.51 -7.15 5.63
CA SER A 95 16.87 -6.79 5.24
C SER A 95 17.06 -5.28 4.96
N GLU A 96 16.04 -4.47 5.21
CA GLU A 96 16.00 -3.03 4.95
C GLU A 96 16.38 -2.70 3.49
N HIS A 97 15.89 -3.49 2.54
CA HIS A 97 16.19 -3.34 1.10
C HIS A 97 14.93 -3.21 0.25
N ALA A 98 14.94 -2.25 -0.68
CA ALA A 98 13.92 -2.16 -1.72
C ALA A 98 14.51 -1.72 -3.08
N LYS A 99 13.91 -2.21 -4.16
CA LYS A 99 14.16 -1.80 -5.54
C LYS A 99 12.84 -1.44 -6.19
N ILE A 100 12.68 -0.17 -6.54
CA ILE A 100 11.44 0.35 -7.11
C ILE A 100 11.76 1.09 -8.39
N TRP A 101 11.15 0.67 -9.49
CA TRP A 101 11.28 1.35 -10.78
C TRP A 101 10.17 2.37 -10.94
N VAL A 102 10.50 3.57 -11.38
CA VAL A 102 9.53 4.65 -11.60
C VAL A 102 9.64 5.14 -13.03
N LYS A 103 8.51 5.33 -13.70
CA LYS A 103 8.47 5.90 -15.06
C LYS A 103 8.36 7.41 -14.98
N VAL A 104 9.41 8.10 -15.41
CA VAL A 104 9.52 9.57 -15.33
C VAL A 104 9.18 10.18 -16.70
N PRO A 105 8.18 11.09 -16.81
CA PRO A 105 7.71 11.60 -18.09
C PRO A 105 8.80 12.34 -18.90
N GLU A 106 9.61 13.17 -18.24
CA GLU A 106 10.73 13.88 -18.86
C GLU A 106 11.90 14.08 -17.88
N ILE A 107 13.11 13.82 -18.35
CA ILE A 107 14.38 14.19 -17.70
C ILE A 107 15.17 15.05 -18.71
N PRO A 108 15.28 16.38 -18.52
CA PRO A 108 15.88 17.27 -19.51
C PRO A 108 17.37 17.01 -19.75
N ALA A 109 17.83 17.11 -21.00
CA ALA A 109 19.23 16.96 -21.41
C ALA A 109 20.21 17.76 -20.54
N ASN A 110 21.18 17.10 -19.90
CA ASN A 110 22.14 17.68 -18.94
C ASN A 110 21.48 18.40 -17.73
N GLY A 111 20.17 18.24 -17.53
CA GLY A 111 19.38 18.83 -16.45
C GLY A 111 19.05 17.81 -15.37
N ALA A 112 18.07 18.15 -14.54
CA ALA A 112 17.56 17.25 -13.52
C ALA A 112 16.02 17.30 -13.46
N ALA A 113 15.42 16.16 -13.08
CA ALA A 113 14.02 16.05 -12.72
C ALA A 113 13.90 15.78 -11.20
N GLY A 114 12.76 16.15 -10.61
CA GLY A 114 12.40 15.83 -9.23
C GLY A 114 11.15 14.97 -9.20
N ILE A 115 11.14 13.94 -8.35
CA ILE A 115 9.95 13.15 -8.01
C ILE A 115 9.86 13.01 -6.49
N THR A 116 8.64 12.94 -5.96
CA THR A 116 8.38 12.74 -4.53
C THR A 116 7.88 11.32 -4.30
N MET A 117 8.49 10.57 -3.37
CA MET A 117 8.00 9.28 -2.90
C MET A 117 7.17 9.47 -1.63
N TRP A 118 5.92 9.02 -1.64
CA TRP A 118 4.99 9.07 -0.52
C TRP A 118 4.83 7.69 0.11
N TYR A 119 4.74 7.61 1.45
CA TYR A 119 4.52 6.35 2.16
C TYR A 119 3.89 6.53 3.57
N GLY A 120 3.56 5.42 4.22
CA GLY A 120 2.96 5.40 5.56
C GLY A 120 1.45 5.65 5.55
N ASN A 121 0.74 5.09 4.58
CA ASN A 121 -0.73 5.11 4.52
C ASN A 121 -1.27 3.68 4.71
N PRO A 122 -1.59 3.25 5.95
CA PRO A 122 -2.01 1.88 6.23
C PRO A 122 -3.38 1.49 5.65
N GLY A 123 -4.10 2.43 5.03
CA GLY A 123 -5.33 2.16 4.28
C GLY A 123 -5.13 1.97 2.77
N ALA A 124 -3.93 2.24 2.24
CA ALA A 124 -3.63 2.10 0.83
C ALA A 124 -3.29 0.64 0.46
N GLY A 125 -3.84 0.17 -0.66
CA GLY A 125 -3.39 -1.06 -1.32
C GLY A 125 -2.39 -0.74 -2.43
N SER A 126 -1.63 -1.75 -2.87
CA SER A 126 -0.65 -1.60 -3.95
C SER A 126 -1.30 -1.22 -5.28
N VAL A 127 -0.63 -0.34 -6.01
CA VAL A 127 -0.89 -0.05 -7.44
C VAL A 127 0.38 -0.26 -8.29
N SER A 128 1.32 -1.04 -7.76
CA SER A 128 2.56 -1.42 -8.44
C SER A 128 2.27 -2.20 -9.73
N ASP A 129 2.72 -1.70 -10.87
CA ASP A 129 2.41 -2.24 -12.20
C ASP A 129 3.64 -2.18 -13.14
N GLY A 130 4.21 -3.35 -13.43
CA GLY A 130 5.34 -3.49 -14.36
C GLY A 130 4.99 -3.24 -15.83
N GLU A 131 3.76 -3.56 -16.26
CA GLU A 131 3.30 -3.31 -17.64
C GLU A 131 3.14 -1.81 -17.90
N ALA A 132 2.74 -1.03 -16.91
CA ALA A 132 2.64 0.43 -17.01
C ALA A 132 4.03 1.11 -17.08
N VAL A 133 5.03 0.55 -16.39
CA VAL A 133 6.37 1.15 -16.27
C VAL A 133 7.25 0.88 -17.51
N PHE A 134 7.40 -0.37 -17.92
CA PHE A 134 8.42 -0.78 -18.90
C PHE A 134 7.91 -0.76 -20.35
N GLU A 135 8.81 -0.84 -21.33
CA GLU A 135 8.44 -0.96 -22.75
C GLU A 135 7.92 -2.37 -23.08
N PHE A 136 8.35 -3.36 -22.29
CA PHE A 136 7.76 -4.70 -22.21
C PHE A 136 8.08 -5.30 -20.83
N PHE A 137 7.11 -5.98 -20.23
CA PHE A 137 7.24 -6.64 -18.92
C PHE A 137 6.49 -7.96 -18.93
N ASP A 138 7.05 -8.98 -18.29
CA ASP A 138 6.41 -10.27 -18.05
C ASP A 138 7.15 -11.01 -16.92
N ASP A 139 6.55 -10.99 -15.73
CA ASP A 139 6.95 -11.78 -14.56
C ASP A 139 6.33 -13.19 -14.56
N PHE A 140 5.59 -13.55 -15.61
CA PHE A 140 4.86 -14.80 -15.73
C PHE A 140 3.94 -15.12 -14.54
N ASP A 141 3.38 -14.11 -13.87
CA ASP A 141 2.38 -14.32 -12.81
C ASP A 141 1.13 -15.06 -13.34
N THR A 142 0.91 -15.00 -14.66
CA THR A 142 -0.08 -15.78 -15.41
C THR A 142 0.50 -16.38 -16.70
N ASN A 143 -0.28 -17.21 -17.41
CA ASN A 143 0.17 -17.82 -18.67
C ASN A 143 0.09 -16.85 -19.85
N THR A 144 1.16 -16.08 -20.05
CA THR A 144 1.32 -15.06 -21.10
C THR A 144 1.95 -15.58 -22.40
N LEU A 145 2.24 -16.88 -22.54
CA LEU A 145 2.96 -17.45 -23.70
C LEU A 145 2.34 -17.12 -25.07
N SER A 146 1.04 -16.82 -25.14
CA SER A 146 0.38 -16.31 -26.35
C SER A 146 0.94 -15.00 -26.89
N ASN A 147 1.60 -14.21 -26.03
CA ASN A 147 2.17 -12.89 -26.33
C ASN A 147 3.53 -12.98 -27.05
N TYR A 148 4.10 -14.18 -27.15
CA TYR A 148 5.41 -14.43 -27.76
C TYR A 148 5.30 -15.13 -29.11
N ASP A 149 6.15 -14.73 -30.05
CA ASP A 149 6.56 -15.59 -31.15
C ASP A 149 7.55 -16.62 -30.59
N VAL A 150 7.17 -17.88 -30.67
CA VAL A 150 7.97 -19.03 -30.24
C VAL A 150 8.52 -19.71 -31.49
N ASN A 151 9.83 -19.94 -31.54
CA ASN A 151 10.46 -20.72 -32.61
C ASN A 151 11.44 -21.77 -32.04
N LEU A 152 11.44 -22.95 -32.66
CA LEU A 152 12.26 -24.11 -32.34
C LEU A 152 13.23 -24.40 -33.49
N ASP A 153 14.41 -23.79 -33.44
CA ASP A 153 15.44 -23.96 -34.46
C ASP A 153 16.23 -25.25 -34.23
N THR A 154 16.14 -26.19 -35.18
CA THR A 154 16.99 -27.39 -35.21
C THR A 154 18.34 -27.06 -35.84
N ILE A 155 19.44 -27.41 -35.15
CA ILE A 155 20.75 -27.55 -35.79
C ILE A 155 20.62 -28.75 -36.75
N PRO A 156 21.00 -28.64 -38.03
CA PRO A 156 20.41 -29.46 -39.10
C PRO A 156 20.81 -30.95 -39.04
N ALA A 157 20.01 -31.75 -38.32
CA ALA A 157 20.06 -33.20 -38.29
C ALA A 157 18.71 -33.78 -38.76
N PRO A 158 18.66 -34.45 -39.93
CA PRO A 158 17.39 -34.94 -40.48
C PRO A 158 16.90 -36.17 -39.71
N GLY A 159 15.74 -36.05 -39.03
CA GLY A 159 14.96 -37.21 -38.57
C GLY A 159 14.45 -37.20 -37.13
N TRP A 160 14.71 -36.15 -36.34
CA TRP A 160 14.23 -36.08 -34.95
C TRP A 160 12.91 -35.29 -34.82
N LYS A 161 12.09 -35.66 -33.83
CA LYS A 161 10.72 -35.17 -33.60
C LYS A 161 10.77 -34.09 -32.51
N PRO A 162 10.11 -32.93 -32.66
CA PRO A 162 10.41 -31.75 -31.84
C PRO A 162 10.24 -32.01 -30.34
N PRO A 163 11.05 -31.34 -29.49
CA PRO A 163 10.83 -31.30 -28.06
C PRO A 163 9.60 -30.45 -27.79
N VAL A 164 9.10 -30.56 -26.56
CA VAL A 164 7.93 -29.82 -26.09
C VAL A 164 8.16 -28.32 -26.29
N ASP A 165 7.12 -27.61 -26.74
CA ASP A 165 7.08 -26.14 -26.71
C ASP A 165 7.45 -25.63 -25.31
N PRO A 166 7.97 -24.38 -25.17
CA PRO A 166 8.07 -23.77 -23.85
C PRO A 166 6.71 -23.84 -23.14
N THR A 167 6.68 -24.41 -21.93
CA THR A 167 5.45 -24.64 -21.18
C THR A 167 5.40 -23.76 -19.94
N TYR A 168 4.29 -23.07 -19.74
CA TYR A 168 4.01 -22.35 -18.50
C TYR A 168 3.90 -23.33 -17.32
N ASP A 169 4.63 -23.04 -16.25
CA ASP A 169 4.59 -23.72 -14.96
C ASP A 169 3.69 -22.89 -14.02
N PRO A 170 2.43 -23.28 -13.80
CA PRO A 170 1.48 -22.52 -12.98
C PRO A 170 1.74 -22.63 -11.46
N ILE A 171 2.67 -23.49 -11.03
CA ILE A 171 3.03 -23.62 -9.62
C ILE A 171 4.11 -22.61 -9.26
N ASN A 172 5.10 -22.45 -10.14
CA ASN A 172 6.25 -21.58 -9.93
C ASN A 172 6.22 -20.32 -10.81
N LYS A 173 5.08 -20.02 -11.47
CA LYS A 173 4.82 -18.78 -12.24
C LYS A 173 5.96 -18.42 -13.20
N ARG A 174 6.28 -19.33 -14.13
CA ARG A 174 7.45 -19.18 -15.03
C ARG A 174 7.34 -20.03 -16.29
N VAL A 175 8.22 -19.82 -17.26
CA VAL A 175 8.25 -20.59 -18.51
C VAL A 175 9.36 -21.64 -18.49
N SER A 176 8.97 -22.92 -18.49
CA SER A 176 9.89 -24.04 -18.62
C SER A 176 10.34 -24.22 -20.08
N ILE A 177 11.65 -24.38 -20.28
CA ILE A 177 12.28 -24.68 -21.58
C ILE A 177 12.97 -26.03 -21.46
N ASN A 178 12.60 -27.00 -22.29
CA ASN A 178 13.27 -28.30 -22.37
C ASN A 178 13.46 -28.70 -23.83
N ASN A 179 14.54 -28.21 -24.43
CA ASN A 179 14.70 -28.20 -25.88
C ASN A 179 15.46 -29.42 -26.45
N GLY A 180 15.95 -30.34 -25.62
CA GLY A 180 16.63 -31.55 -26.11
C GLY A 180 17.97 -31.29 -26.82
N ASP A 181 18.45 -32.31 -27.54
CA ASP A 181 19.76 -32.26 -28.18
C ASP A 181 19.72 -31.55 -29.55
N ASN A 182 20.75 -30.73 -29.82
CA ASN A 182 20.96 -29.98 -31.06
C ASN A 182 19.84 -28.98 -31.44
N ILE A 183 19.17 -28.38 -30.45
CA ILE A 183 18.03 -27.48 -30.67
C ILE A 183 18.15 -26.20 -29.85
N GLU A 184 17.63 -25.11 -30.42
CA GLU A 184 17.43 -23.83 -29.78
C GLU A 184 15.94 -23.52 -29.66
N THR A 185 15.50 -23.14 -28.46
CA THR A 185 14.19 -22.52 -28.23
C THR A 185 14.38 -21.02 -28.13
N THR A 186 13.56 -20.29 -28.86
CA THR A 186 13.49 -18.83 -28.81
C THR A 186 12.08 -18.37 -28.46
N ILE A 187 11.98 -17.32 -27.64
CA ILE A 187 10.74 -16.57 -27.42
C ILE A 187 11.02 -15.08 -27.64
N SER A 188 10.13 -14.38 -28.33
CA SER A 188 10.25 -12.96 -28.66
C SER A 188 8.90 -12.27 -28.51
N PRO A 189 8.79 -11.10 -27.85
CA PRO A 189 7.56 -10.33 -27.81
C PRO A 189 6.96 -10.11 -29.21
N LYS A 190 5.65 -10.30 -29.35
CA LYS A 190 4.96 -10.16 -30.64
C LYS A 190 4.78 -8.71 -31.05
N ASN A 191 5.05 -8.43 -32.32
CA ASN A 191 4.73 -7.16 -32.98
C ASN A 191 5.38 -5.90 -32.35
N ILE A 192 6.50 -6.05 -31.63
CA ILE A 192 7.24 -4.94 -31.02
C ILE A 192 8.68 -4.95 -31.54
N ASP A 193 9.09 -3.84 -32.13
CA ASP A 193 10.49 -3.51 -32.43
C ASP A 193 10.95 -2.43 -31.46
N PHE A 194 12.17 -2.58 -30.94
CA PHE A 194 12.73 -1.73 -29.90
C PHE A 194 13.91 -0.90 -30.42
N LEU A 195 14.06 0.33 -29.91
CA LEU A 195 15.16 1.25 -30.19
C LEU A 195 15.70 1.80 -28.86
N ASP A 196 17.03 1.87 -28.73
CA ASP A 196 17.71 2.41 -27.54
C ASP A 196 17.22 1.80 -26.23
N VAL A 197 17.36 0.46 -26.14
CA VAL A 197 16.80 -0.36 -25.06
C VAL A 197 17.84 -1.19 -24.33
N TYR A 198 17.46 -1.57 -23.11
CA TYR A 198 18.07 -2.62 -22.32
C TYR A 198 17.02 -3.69 -22.06
N ALA A 199 17.32 -4.91 -22.50
CA ALA A 199 16.48 -6.09 -22.31
C ALA A 199 17.15 -7.09 -21.38
N GLU A 200 16.39 -7.67 -20.47
CA GLU A 200 16.87 -8.67 -19.53
C GLU A 200 15.85 -9.79 -19.26
N ALA A 201 16.36 -10.91 -18.75
CA ALA A 201 15.57 -12.02 -18.22
C ALA A 201 16.38 -12.84 -17.22
N ILE A 202 15.69 -13.51 -16.31
CA ILE A 202 16.26 -14.53 -15.42
C ILE A 202 16.17 -15.89 -16.10
N PHE A 203 17.29 -16.61 -16.17
CA PHE A 203 17.34 -17.99 -16.65
C PHE A 203 17.86 -18.90 -15.54
N HIS A 204 17.30 -20.10 -15.38
CA HIS A 204 17.78 -21.07 -14.39
C HIS A 204 18.23 -22.39 -14.99
N LEU A 205 19.34 -22.87 -14.40
CA LEU A 205 20.33 -23.91 -14.74
C LEU A 205 20.06 -25.46 -14.62
N ASP A 206 18.86 -26.04 -14.55
CA ASP A 206 18.62 -27.49 -14.30
C ASP A 206 19.40 -28.55 -15.14
N GLY A 207 19.85 -28.32 -16.38
CA GLY A 207 20.68 -29.30 -17.11
C GLY A 207 20.88 -29.08 -18.63
N ALA A 208 21.92 -29.68 -19.22
CA ALA A 208 22.26 -29.54 -20.64
C ALA A 208 22.10 -30.83 -21.47
N TYR A 209 22.05 -30.70 -22.80
CA TYR A 209 21.94 -31.80 -23.77
C TYR A 209 23.19 -31.93 -24.68
N PRO A 210 23.63 -33.16 -25.03
CA PRO A 210 23.26 -34.43 -24.37
C PRO A 210 23.59 -34.38 -22.87
N GLU A 211 23.13 -35.34 -22.06
CA GLU A 211 23.32 -35.30 -20.60
C GLU A 211 24.82 -35.21 -20.23
N GLY A 212 25.17 -34.22 -19.40
CA GLY A 212 26.57 -33.86 -19.10
C GLY A 212 27.28 -33.03 -20.18
N GLY A 213 26.57 -32.64 -21.23
CA GLY A 213 27.02 -31.77 -22.32
C GLY A 213 27.05 -30.30 -21.94
N THR A 214 26.78 -29.42 -22.91
CA THR A 214 26.86 -27.97 -22.70
C THR A 214 25.78 -27.26 -23.49
N GLY A 215 25.08 -26.34 -22.82
CA GLY A 215 24.11 -25.43 -23.43
C GLY A 215 24.53 -23.96 -23.32
N LYS A 216 23.66 -23.09 -23.83
CA LYS A 216 23.82 -21.64 -23.85
C LYS A 216 22.50 -20.94 -23.57
N ILE A 217 22.56 -19.82 -22.84
CA ILE A 217 21.46 -18.85 -22.71
C ILE A 217 21.92 -17.49 -23.25
N SER A 218 20.98 -16.71 -23.75
CA SER A 218 21.30 -15.43 -24.39
C SER A 218 20.07 -14.58 -24.65
N ILE A 219 20.33 -13.29 -24.85
CA ILE A 219 19.41 -12.35 -25.47
C ILE A 219 19.99 -11.98 -26.84
N ARG A 220 19.10 -11.85 -27.83
CA ARG A 220 19.42 -11.32 -29.15
C ARG A 220 18.71 -9.99 -29.36
N TRP A 221 19.34 -9.17 -30.19
CA TRP A 221 18.69 -8.05 -30.85
C TRP A 221 18.81 -8.25 -32.37
N GLN A 222 17.71 -8.08 -33.09
CA GLN A 222 17.63 -8.36 -34.52
C GLN A 222 16.88 -7.25 -35.27
N ASP A 223 17.57 -6.56 -36.17
CA ASP A 223 16.93 -5.71 -37.18
C ASP A 223 16.71 -6.47 -38.51
N ALA A 224 16.24 -5.77 -39.54
CA ALA A 224 15.95 -6.34 -40.85
C ALA A 224 17.16 -6.97 -41.58
N ASN A 225 18.39 -6.59 -41.21
CA ASN A 225 19.65 -6.94 -41.88
C ASN A 225 20.69 -7.58 -40.93
N ASN A 226 20.64 -7.27 -39.64
CA ASN A 226 21.68 -7.57 -38.67
C ASN A 226 21.13 -8.30 -37.45
N TRP A 227 21.90 -9.28 -36.96
CA TRP A 227 21.54 -10.14 -35.84
C TRP A 227 22.68 -10.13 -34.84
N TYR A 228 22.42 -9.70 -33.61
CA TYR A 228 23.40 -9.62 -32.52
C TYR A 228 22.96 -10.51 -31.37
N GLN A 229 23.91 -11.15 -30.70
CA GLN A 229 23.63 -12.03 -29.57
C GLN A 229 24.64 -11.80 -28.45
N GLY A 230 24.12 -11.51 -27.26
CA GLY A 230 24.87 -11.46 -26.01
C GLY A 230 24.45 -12.63 -25.12
N GLY A 231 25.39 -13.39 -24.56
CA GLY A 231 25.02 -14.51 -23.71
C GLY A 231 26.19 -15.27 -23.09
N LYS A 232 25.83 -16.35 -22.38
CA LYS A 232 26.73 -17.15 -21.53
C LYS A 232 26.45 -18.63 -21.75
N SER A 233 27.48 -19.47 -21.62
CA SER A 233 27.38 -20.93 -21.83
C SER A 233 27.97 -21.73 -20.67
N GLY A 234 27.63 -23.02 -20.58
CA GLY A 234 28.15 -23.93 -19.53
C GLY A 234 29.63 -24.32 -19.70
N ALA A 235 30.18 -24.15 -20.90
CA ALA A 235 31.59 -24.34 -21.25
C ALA A 235 31.87 -23.60 -22.58
N GLY A 236 33.04 -23.81 -23.20
CA GLY A 236 33.29 -23.33 -24.57
C GLY A 236 32.35 -24.03 -25.56
N TYR A 237 31.40 -23.28 -26.14
CA TYR A 237 30.24 -23.84 -26.82
C TYR A 237 29.85 -23.10 -28.11
N SER A 238 29.84 -23.83 -29.24
CA SER A 238 29.47 -23.32 -30.56
C SER A 238 28.21 -23.99 -31.09
N LYS A 239 27.24 -23.17 -31.56
CA LYS A 239 25.97 -23.63 -32.15
C LYS A 239 26.16 -24.39 -33.47
N THR A 240 27.26 -24.19 -34.20
CA THR A 240 27.39 -24.68 -35.60
C THR A 240 28.04 -26.06 -35.74
N GLY A 241 28.54 -26.67 -34.66
CA GLY A 241 29.16 -28.01 -34.69
C GLY A 241 30.50 -28.13 -35.45
N GLY A 242 30.87 -27.10 -36.23
CA GLY A 242 32.16 -27.02 -36.93
C GLY A 242 32.41 -25.62 -37.47
N GLY A 243 33.59 -25.07 -37.19
CA GLY A 243 34.00 -23.76 -37.70
C GLY A 243 33.32 -22.55 -37.05
N GLY A 244 32.95 -22.64 -35.76
CA GLY A 244 32.51 -21.47 -35.00
C GLY A 244 33.56 -20.36 -34.98
N GLY A 245 33.10 -19.10 -34.97
CA GLY A 245 33.96 -17.93 -34.85
C GLY A 245 34.70 -17.89 -33.50
N ALA A 246 35.65 -16.96 -33.34
CA ALA A 246 36.48 -16.88 -32.14
C ALA A 246 35.67 -16.74 -30.82
N CYS A 247 34.50 -16.08 -30.87
CA CYS A 247 33.61 -15.94 -29.72
C CYS A 247 32.81 -17.22 -29.39
N SER A 248 32.68 -18.18 -30.32
CA SER A 248 31.90 -19.41 -30.11
C SER A 248 32.57 -20.42 -29.16
N TYR A 249 33.68 -20.05 -28.51
CA TYR A 249 34.31 -20.82 -27.41
C TYR A 249 34.68 -19.93 -26.22
N ILE A 250 34.13 -18.71 -26.19
CA ILE A 250 34.34 -17.68 -25.17
C ILE A 250 32.98 -17.38 -24.53
N SER A 251 32.96 -17.21 -23.21
CA SER A 251 31.74 -16.96 -22.45
C SER A 251 32.06 -16.08 -21.24
N PRO A 252 31.20 -15.11 -20.89
CA PRO A 252 30.12 -14.53 -21.71
C PRO A 252 30.69 -13.80 -22.94
N ALA A 253 29.93 -13.58 -24.01
CA ALA A 253 30.43 -12.90 -25.21
C ALA A 253 29.33 -12.17 -26.02
N ILE A 254 29.71 -11.14 -26.78
CA ILE A 254 28.87 -10.46 -27.79
C ILE A 254 29.40 -10.78 -29.18
N TYR A 255 28.49 -11.21 -30.07
CA TYR A 255 28.82 -11.52 -31.45
C TYR A 255 27.67 -11.18 -32.39
N LYS A 256 28.00 -11.01 -33.67
CA LYS A 256 27.08 -10.77 -34.76
C LYS A 256 26.97 -11.99 -35.65
N ILE A 257 25.77 -12.38 -36.01
CA ILE A 257 25.51 -13.52 -36.90
C ILE A 257 25.48 -13.01 -38.34
N ILE A 258 26.34 -13.57 -39.19
CA ILE A 258 26.52 -13.18 -40.60
C ILE A 258 26.47 -14.44 -41.46
N ALA A 259 25.40 -14.60 -42.25
CA ALA A 259 25.24 -15.74 -43.17
C ALA A 259 25.54 -17.11 -42.52
N SER A 260 24.97 -17.34 -41.32
CA SER A 260 25.16 -18.53 -40.49
C SER A 260 26.57 -18.73 -39.90
N ASN A 261 27.40 -17.68 -39.84
CA ASN A 261 28.70 -17.67 -39.16
C ASN A 261 28.76 -16.55 -38.08
N ASP A 262 29.59 -16.73 -37.06
CA ASP A 262 29.69 -15.81 -35.91
C ASP A 262 30.88 -14.84 -36.06
N ALA A 263 30.61 -13.54 -36.19
CA ALA A 263 31.60 -12.48 -36.06
C ALA A 263 31.73 -12.05 -34.60
N CYS A 264 32.87 -12.35 -33.98
CA CYS A 264 33.17 -12.00 -32.59
C CYS A 264 33.34 -10.48 -32.44
N LEU A 265 32.46 -9.81 -31.68
CA LEU A 265 32.50 -8.35 -31.50
C LEU A 265 33.03 -7.92 -30.13
N ALA A 266 32.76 -8.71 -29.08
CA ALA A 266 33.24 -8.46 -27.73
C ALA A 266 33.49 -9.77 -26.97
N ALA A 267 34.62 -9.83 -26.28
CA ALA A 267 35.04 -10.93 -25.43
C ALA A 267 35.52 -10.39 -24.07
N PRO A 268 35.34 -11.14 -22.97
CA PRO A 268 35.80 -10.76 -21.64
C PRO A 268 37.29 -11.10 -21.49
N LYS A 269 37.95 -10.54 -20.47
CA LYS A 269 39.37 -10.82 -20.18
C LYS A 269 39.65 -12.27 -19.75
N SER A 270 38.63 -12.96 -19.25
CA SER A 270 38.69 -14.34 -18.76
C SER A 270 37.32 -14.99 -18.92
N ASN A 271 37.28 -16.25 -19.34
CA ASN A 271 36.01 -16.98 -19.47
C ASN A 271 35.35 -17.21 -18.10
N SER A 272 34.03 -17.03 -18.03
CA SER A 272 33.18 -17.55 -16.97
C SER A 272 32.00 -18.31 -17.57
N TYR A 273 31.64 -19.41 -16.91
CA TYR A 273 30.61 -20.33 -17.38
C TYR A 273 29.44 -20.38 -16.41
N ILE A 274 28.36 -21.02 -16.84
CA ILE A 274 27.17 -21.21 -16.03
C ILE A 274 27.34 -22.41 -15.10
N ASN A 275 27.00 -22.24 -13.83
CA ASN A 275 26.83 -23.35 -12.90
C ASN A 275 25.39 -23.88 -13.02
N LEU A 276 25.23 -25.18 -13.22
CA LEU A 276 23.90 -25.80 -13.23
C LEU A 276 23.24 -25.69 -11.84
N GLY A 277 21.91 -25.61 -11.81
CA GLY A 277 21.13 -25.34 -10.60
C GLY A 277 21.26 -23.92 -10.04
N THR A 278 21.78 -22.96 -10.83
CA THR A 278 21.86 -21.53 -10.44
C THR A 278 21.09 -20.66 -11.42
N GLU A 279 20.55 -19.55 -10.90
CA GLU A 279 19.94 -18.49 -11.69
C GLU A 279 21.03 -17.60 -12.30
N GLN A 280 20.77 -17.12 -13.51
CA GLN A 280 21.63 -16.26 -14.31
C GLN A 280 20.75 -15.17 -14.92
N LYS A 281 20.88 -13.95 -14.41
CA LYS A 281 20.25 -12.77 -15.01
C LYS A 281 21.11 -12.33 -16.19
N ILE A 282 20.56 -12.35 -17.40
CA ILE A 282 21.24 -11.87 -18.61
C ILE A 282 20.64 -10.51 -18.97
N GLY A 283 21.48 -9.49 -19.15
CA GLY A 283 21.08 -8.19 -19.68
C GLY A 283 21.82 -7.88 -20.98
N LEU A 284 21.13 -7.36 -21.99
CA LEU A 284 21.71 -6.86 -23.23
C LEU A 284 21.10 -5.49 -23.52
N SER A 285 21.94 -4.44 -23.58
CA SER A 285 21.51 -3.18 -24.19
C SER A 285 22.04 -3.00 -25.60
N VAL A 286 21.23 -2.30 -26.40
CA VAL A 286 21.54 -1.79 -27.72
C VAL A 286 21.08 -0.33 -27.74
N ALA A 287 22.03 0.60 -27.71
CA ALA A 287 21.77 2.04 -27.73
C ALA A 287 22.69 2.76 -28.71
N GLY A 288 22.10 3.48 -29.66
CA GLY A 288 22.75 3.95 -30.88
C GLY A 288 23.42 2.79 -31.60
N ASN A 289 24.75 2.85 -31.69
CA ASN A 289 25.59 1.78 -32.26
C ASN A 289 26.30 0.92 -31.20
N THR A 290 26.01 1.11 -29.91
CA THR A 290 26.73 0.47 -28.80
C THR A 290 25.93 -0.72 -28.27
N LEU A 291 26.60 -1.85 -28.08
CA LEU A 291 26.05 -3.01 -27.37
C LEU A 291 26.81 -3.23 -26.07
N LYS A 292 26.08 -3.50 -24.97
CA LYS A 292 26.65 -3.86 -23.67
C LYS A 292 25.97 -5.15 -23.16
N LEU A 293 26.77 -6.09 -22.67
CA LEU A 293 26.32 -7.37 -22.09
C LEU A 293 26.57 -7.36 -20.59
N PHE A 294 25.52 -7.66 -19.84
CA PHE A 294 25.48 -7.73 -18.39
C PHE A 294 25.14 -9.15 -17.95
N ILE A 295 25.75 -9.61 -16.86
CA ILE A 295 25.51 -10.92 -16.25
C ILE A 295 25.36 -10.70 -14.75
N ASN A 296 24.18 -10.97 -14.19
CA ASN A 296 23.88 -10.65 -12.79
C ASN A 296 24.20 -9.17 -12.47
N ASP A 297 23.68 -8.28 -13.31
CA ASP A 297 23.86 -6.82 -13.29
C ASP A 297 25.30 -6.29 -13.52
N ASP A 298 26.33 -7.14 -13.45
CA ASP A 298 27.71 -6.79 -13.79
C ASP A 298 27.92 -6.59 -15.31
N LEU A 299 28.45 -5.45 -15.72
CA LEU A 299 28.90 -5.20 -17.10
C LEU A 299 30.14 -6.06 -17.44
N VAL A 300 29.95 -7.14 -18.21
CA VAL A 300 31.01 -8.09 -18.55
C VAL A 300 31.68 -7.83 -19.91
N SER A 301 30.98 -7.17 -20.85
CA SER A 301 31.51 -6.89 -22.18
C SER A 301 30.75 -5.77 -22.88
N GLN A 302 31.42 -5.04 -23.77
CA GLN A 302 30.80 -4.01 -24.60
C GLN A 302 31.53 -3.85 -25.94
N THR A 303 30.84 -3.34 -26.95
CA THR A 303 31.38 -3.10 -28.30
C THR A 303 30.52 -2.10 -29.06
N THR A 304 30.96 -1.69 -30.26
CA THR A 304 30.20 -0.81 -31.15
C THR A 304 30.15 -1.38 -32.57
N ASP A 305 28.99 -1.28 -33.22
CA ASP A 305 28.82 -1.61 -34.63
C ASP A 305 27.90 -0.58 -35.31
N SER A 306 28.50 0.24 -36.19
CA SER A 306 27.83 1.29 -36.97
C SER A 306 26.79 0.80 -37.98
N SER A 307 26.60 -0.51 -38.14
CA SER A 307 25.54 -1.07 -38.99
C SER A 307 24.21 -1.27 -38.27
N ILE A 308 24.15 -1.03 -36.96
CA ILE A 308 22.90 -0.81 -36.22
C ILE A 308 22.39 0.59 -36.60
N THR A 309 21.26 0.64 -37.32
CA THR A 309 20.71 1.89 -37.89
C THR A 309 19.19 1.99 -37.83
N SER A 310 18.50 1.01 -37.24
CA SER A 310 17.05 0.96 -37.09
C SER A 310 16.67 0.31 -35.77
N SER A 311 15.38 0.35 -35.40
CA SER A 311 14.82 -0.51 -34.37
C SER A 311 14.95 -2.00 -34.73
N GLY A 312 14.81 -2.87 -33.73
CA GLY A 312 14.88 -4.32 -33.92
C GLY A 312 14.22 -5.11 -32.77
N ARG A 313 13.91 -6.37 -33.04
CA ARG A 313 13.27 -7.29 -32.11
C ARG A 313 14.23 -7.77 -31.03
N ILE A 314 13.73 -7.91 -29.81
CA ILE A 314 14.39 -8.65 -28.73
C ILE A 314 13.95 -10.12 -28.76
N ILE A 315 14.90 -11.04 -28.60
CA ILE A 315 14.65 -12.50 -28.61
C ILE A 315 15.42 -13.16 -27.47
N PHE A 316 14.72 -13.85 -26.58
CA PHE A 316 15.30 -14.64 -25.50
C PHE A 316 15.52 -16.07 -25.99
N SER A 317 16.66 -16.67 -25.65
CA SER A 317 17.10 -17.94 -26.25
C SER A 317 17.80 -18.85 -25.25
N GLY A 318 17.42 -20.14 -25.30
CA GLY A 318 18.15 -21.26 -24.69
C GLY A 318 18.48 -22.33 -25.74
N ILE A 319 19.71 -22.87 -25.71
CA ILE A 319 20.24 -23.86 -26.66
C ILE A 319 20.77 -25.09 -25.93
N GLN A 320 20.38 -26.30 -26.36
CA GLN A 320 20.83 -27.60 -25.80
C GLN A 320 20.69 -27.66 -24.26
N TYR A 321 19.48 -27.38 -23.80
CA TYR A 321 19.21 -26.94 -22.44
C TYR A 321 17.81 -27.31 -21.91
N ARG A 322 17.75 -27.62 -20.61
CA ARG A 322 16.55 -27.91 -19.82
C ARG A 322 16.57 -27.08 -18.53
N GLY A 323 15.58 -26.21 -18.35
CA GLY A 323 15.31 -25.45 -17.12
C GLY A 323 14.16 -24.47 -17.36
N TRP A 324 14.32 -23.21 -16.97
CA TRP A 324 13.28 -22.19 -17.13
C TRP A 324 13.82 -20.79 -17.41
N ILE A 325 12.95 -19.93 -17.94
CA ILE A 325 13.09 -18.48 -18.07
C ILE A 325 11.96 -17.79 -17.30
N ASP A 326 12.27 -16.64 -16.72
CA ASP A 326 11.38 -15.86 -15.89
C ASP A 326 11.75 -14.36 -15.92
N ASN A 327 10.87 -13.49 -15.41
CA ASN A 327 11.12 -12.06 -15.17
C ASN A 327 11.74 -11.34 -16.38
N ILE A 328 11.00 -11.36 -17.50
CA ILE A 328 11.39 -10.68 -18.73
C ILE A 328 11.06 -9.18 -18.63
N ARG A 329 12.05 -8.35 -18.94
CA ARG A 329 11.89 -6.89 -18.96
C ARG A 329 12.63 -6.26 -20.14
N VAL A 330 11.99 -5.30 -20.79
CA VAL A 330 12.63 -4.38 -21.76
C VAL A 330 12.31 -2.95 -21.38
N ARG A 331 13.33 -2.11 -21.23
CA ARG A 331 13.20 -0.68 -20.87
C ARG A 331 14.06 0.19 -21.76
N ARG A 332 13.85 1.51 -21.71
CA ARG A 332 14.73 2.49 -22.36
C ARG A 332 16.13 2.46 -21.74
N TYR A 333 17.15 2.75 -22.55
CA TYR A 333 18.54 2.73 -22.15
C TYR A 333 19.35 3.84 -22.80
N ALA A 334 19.67 4.86 -22.00
CA ALA A 334 20.57 5.92 -22.38
C ALA A 334 22.03 5.45 -22.47
N SER A 335 22.88 6.18 -23.18
CA SER A 335 24.31 5.85 -23.33
C SER A 335 25.05 5.81 -21.97
N SER A 336 24.61 6.67 -21.04
CA SER A 336 24.94 6.72 -19.62
C SER A 336 23.62 6.88 -18.83
N GLU A 337 23.46 6.11 -17.75
CA GLU A 337 22.22 6.11 -16.94
C GLU A 337 22.10 7.38 -16.07
N PRO A 338 20.87 7.85 -15.77
CA PRO A 338 20.65 8.91 -14.79
C PRO A 338 21.21 8.58 -13.40
N THR A 339 21.57 9.60 -12.62
CA THR A 339 21.99 9.44 -11.21
C THR A 339 20.88 9.87 -10.27
N ILE A 340 20.53 8.97 -9.35
CA ILE A 340 19.52 9.21 -8.31
C ILE A 340 20.20 9.75 -7.05
N THR A 341 19.63 10.80 -6.46
CA THR A 341 20.01 11.34 -5.15
C THR A 341 18.76 11.44 -4.28
N LEU A 342 18.78 10.78 -3.12
CA LEU A 342 17.70 10.77 -2.14
C LEU A 342 17.91 11.91 -1.14
N THR A 343 16.85 12.61 -0.76
CA THR A 343 16.86 13.42 0.48
C THR A 343 16.60 12.53 1.70
N PRO A 344 16.87 13.02 2.92
CA PRO A 344 16.32 12.39 4.12
C PRO A 344 14.78 12.31 4.06
N PRO A 345 14.16 11.32 4.73
CA PRO A 345 12.73 11.32 5.02
C PRO A 345 12.25 12.62 5.65
N ALA A 346 11.05 13.05 5.26
CA ALA A 346 10.31 14.11 5.92
C ALA A 346 8.88 13.65 6.23
N PRO A 347 8.26 14.13 7.33
CA PRO A 347 6.82 14.02 7.49
C PRO A 347 6.11 14.66 6.28
N ALA A 348 5.09 13.99 5.76
CA ALA A 348 4.23 14.54 4.74
C ALA A 348 3.39 15.68 5.34
N THR A 349 3.32 16.81 4.63
CA THR A 349 2.43 17.93 4.95
C THR A 349 1.24 17.87 4.02
N HIS A 350 0.05 17.59 4.56
CA HIS A 350 -1.20 17.59 3.79
C HIS A 350 -2.39 17.96 4.68
N THR A 351 -3.29 18.81 4.17
CA THR A 351 -4.52 19.20 4.86
C THR A 351 -5.68 18.34 4.35
N THR A 352 -6.42 17.68 5.23
CA THR A 352 -7.60 16.91 4.82
C THR A 352 -8.63 16.88 5.94
N LEU A 353 -9.89 17.17 5.60
CA LEU A 353 -11.03 17.05 6.51
C LEU A 353 -11.86 15.79 6.16
N ALA A 354 -12.12 14.96 7.16
CA ALA A 354 -13.03 13.82 7.10
C ALA A 354 -14.38 14.21 7.72
N ILE A 355 -15.48 13.99 6.98
CA ILE A 355 -16.82 14.46 7.37
C ILE A 355 -17.80 13.28 7.46
N THR A 356 -18.55 13.22 8.56
CA THR A 356 -19.63 12.24 8.75
C THR A 356 -20.94 12.94 9.11
N LYS A 357 -22.07 12.37 8.68
CA LYS A 357 -23.42 12.88 8.95
C LYS A 357 -24.29 11.74 9.48
N SER A 358 -24.78 11.86 10.72
CA SER A 358 -25.54 10.79 11.39
C SER A 358 -26.80 11.31 12.10
N PRO A 359 -28.01 10.80 11.77
CA PRO A 359 -29.26 11.15 12.43
C PRO A 359 -29.57 10.23 13.62
N ASN A 360 -29.71 10.77 14.82
CA ASN A 360 -30.05 10.00 16.01
C ASN A 360 -31.36 10.49 16.65
N PRO A 361 -32.42 9.65 16.73
CA PRO A 361 -32.52 8.28 16.22
C PRO A 361 -32.71 8.20 14.68
N HIS A 362 -32.18 7.13 14.08
CA HIS A 362 -32.25 6.84 12.63
C HIS A 362 -33.66 6.42 12.16
N SER A 363 -34.59 6.15 13.07
CA SER A 363 -35.99 5.81 12.79
C SER A 363 -36.92 6.52 13.76
N ILE A 364 -37.92 7.22 13.22
CA ILE A 364 -38.87 8.05 13.97
C ILE A 364 -40.31 7.87 13.44
N ARG A 365 -41.31 8.40 14.13
CA ARG A 365 -42.67 8.56 13.59
C ARG A 365 -42.84 9.91 12.91
N GLN A 366 -43.85 10.01 12.05
CA GLN A 366 -44.31 11.29 11.52
C GLN A 366 -44.68 12.23 12.69
N PHE A 367 -44.22 13.48 12.60
CA PHE A 367 -44.23 14.54 13.61
C PHE A 367 -43.31 14.35 14.82
N GLN A 368 -42.46 13.30 14.86
CA GLN A 368 -41.35 13.21 15.81
C GLN A 368 -40.07 13.83 15.27
N GLU A 369 -39.12 14.03 16.17
CA GLU A 369 -37.85 14.72 15.95
C GLU A 369 -36.66 13.76 15.96
N THR A 370 -35.61 14.10 15.23
CA THR A 370 -34.30 13.43 15.22
C THR A 370 -33.19 14.46 15.15
N THR A 371 -32.10 14.22 15.88
CA THR A 371 -30.94 15.13 15.91
C THR A 371 -29.87 14.62 14.96
N LEU A 372 -29.56 15.42 13.95
CA LEU A 372 -28.41 15.19 13.10
C LEU A 372 -27.14 15.69 13.77
N THR A 373 -26.09 14.88 13.71
CA THR A 373 -24.72 15.28 14.04
C THR A 373 -23.90 15.26 12.75
N ILE A 374 -23.29 16.40 12.42
CA ILE A 374 -22.22 16.50 11.43
C ILE A 374 -20.91 16.57 12.21
N SER A 375 -20.00 15.61 12.00
CA SER A 375 -18.68 15.61 12.63
C SER A 375 -17.61 15.85 11.57
N ILE A 376 -16.79 16.88 11.75
CA ILE A 376 -15.65 17.24 10.91
C ILE A 376 -14.39 16.96 11.71
N LYS A 377 -13.54 16.04 11.25
CA LYS A 377 -12.22 15.77 11.83
C LYS A 377 -11.14 16.19 10.84
N ASN A 378 -10.14 16.96 11.28
CA ASN A 378 -8.93 17.11 10.49
C ASN A 378 -8.12 15.80 10.59
N SER A 379 -8.04 15.07 9.48
CA SER A 379 -7.27 13.84 9.32
C SER A 379 -5.91 14.06 8.67
N GLY A 380 -5.61 15.28 8.24
CA GLY A 380 -4.31 15.68 7.73
C GLY A 380 -3.28 15.98 8.81
N THR A 381 -2.08 16.34 8.37
CA THR A 381 -0.92 16.68 9.21
C THR A 381 -0.71 18.19 9.40
N THR A 382 -1.40 19.02 8.62
CA THR A 382 -1.36 20.49 8.69
C THR A 382 -2.69 21.10 9.17
N ASP A 383 -2.62 22.36 9.60
CA ASP A 383 -3.77 23.14 10.08
C ASP A 383 -4.73 23.46 8.92
N ALA A 384 -5.99 23.00 9.01
CA ALA A 384 -7.03 23.42 8.06
C ALA A 384 -7.52 24.82 8.43
N THR A 385 -7.72 25.69 7.44
CA THR A 385 -8.17 27.09 7.64
C THR A 385 -9.32 27.48 6.70
N ASP A 386 -9.92 28.66 6.89
CA ASP A 386 -11.10 29.17 6.16
C ASP A 386 -12.20 28.11 5.92
N ILE A 387 -12.53 27.36 6.98
CA ILE A 387 -13.50 26.27 6.89
C ILE A 387 -14.91 26.84 6.83
N GLU A 388 -15.70 26.49 5.82
CA GLU A 388 -17.13 26.78 5.71
C GLU A 388 -17.93 25.48 5.51
N ILE A 389 -18.89 25.24 6.40
CA ILE A 389 -19.74 24.04 6.41
C ILE A 389 -21.14 24.40 5.91
N THR A 390 -21.60 23.69 4.89
CA THR A 390 -22.93 23.82 4.28
C THR A 390 -23.62 22.46 4.19
N ASP A 391 -24.92 22.43 4.36
CA ASP A 391 -25.76 21.22 4.26
C ASP A 391 -27.23 21.68 4.18
N ARG A 392 -28.16 20.80 3.77
CA ARG A 392 -29.54 21.12 3.44
C ARG A 392 -30.52 20.27 4.25
N VAL A 393 -31.56 20.92 4.76
CA VAL A 393 -32.71 20.23 5.36
C VAL A 393 -33.56 19.65 4.22
N HIS A 394 -33.76 18.33 4.22
CA HIS A 394 -34.54 17.64 3.20
C HIS A 394 -36.02 18.09 3.24
N PRO A 395 -36.70 18.33 2.09
CA PRO A 395 -38.01 18.98 2.04
C PRO A 395 -39.15 18.36 2.88
N SER A 396 -39.10 17.04 3.13
CA SER A 396 -40.07 16.33 3.97
C SER A 396 -39.88 16.52 5.49
N PHE A 397 -38.98 17.42 5.92
CA PHE A 397 -38.68 17.70 7.32
C PHE A 397 -38.67 19.22 7.62
N ASP A 398 -39.20 19.59 8.78
CA ASP A 398 -39.05 20.93 9.35
C ASP A 398 -37.78 20.99 10.21
N LEU A 399 -37.01 22.08 10.15
CA LEU A 399 -36.01 22.39 11.18
C LEU A 399 -36.72 22.84 12.47
N THR A 400 -36.39 22.23 13.60
CA THR A 400 -37.01 22.58 14.90
C THR A 400 -36.03 23.06 15.97
N SER A 401 -34.73 22.73 15.86
CA SER A 401 -33.69 23.27 16.74
C SER A 401 -32.32 23.32 16.05
N GLY A 402 -31.47 24.25 16.49
CA GLY A 402 -30.15 24.51 15.91
C GLY A 402 -30.13 25.73 14.97
N ASP A 403 -28.96 26.36 14.84
CA ASP A 403 -28.72 27.56 14.01
C ASP A 403 -28.42 27.22 12.54
N PHE A 404 -28.47 25.93 12.20
CA PHE A 404 -28.07 25.34 10.94
C PHE A 404 -29.32 25.00 10.12
N PRO A 405 -29.45 25.35 8.81
CA PRO A 405 -28.40 25.35 7.79
C PRO A 405 -27.78 26.70 7.41
N ASN A 406 -27.65 27.66 8.32
CA ASN A 406 -26.77 28.80 8.06
C ASN A 406 -25.31 28.30 7.94
N PRO A 407 -24.52 28.75 6.94
CA PRO A 407 -23.13 28.33 6.79
C PRO A 407 -22.32 28.63 8.04
N LYS A 408 -21.71 27.60 8.62
CA LYS A 408 -20.90 27.75 9.84
C LYS A 408 -19.44 27.82 9.46
N ARG A 409 -18.74 28.87 9.93
CA ARG A 409 -17.32 29.07 9.69
C ARG A 409 -16.47 28.70 10.89
N TYR A 410 -15.27 28.17 10.63
CA TYR A 410 -14.20 28.02 11.60
C TYR A 410 -12.90 28.57 10.98
N ASP A 411 -12.17 29.41 11.72
CA ASP A 411 -10.89 29.95 11.25
C ASP A 411 -9.80 28.88 11.19
N LEU A 412 -9.91 27.84 12.02
CA LEU A 412 -8.89 26.81 12.25
C LEU A 412 -9.48 25.49 12.76
N ILE A 413 -9.04 24.36 12.20
CA ILE A 413 -9.16 23.02 12.80
C ILE A 413 -7.78 22.35 12.73
N ARG A 414 -7.20 22.03 13.89
CA ARG A 414 -5.84 21.47 13.98
C ARG A 414 -5.78 19.98 13.61
N PRO A 415 -4.61 19.43 13.21
CA PRO A 415 -4.42 18.00 13.01
C PRO A 415 -4.98 17.15 14.14
N GLY A 416 -5.81 16.17 13.80
CA GLY A 416 -6.48 15.27 14.75
C GLY A 416 -7.65 15.87 15.53
N GLU A 417 -7.93 17.18 15.41
CA GLU A 417 -9.04 17.83 16.09
C GLU A 417 -10.39 17.55 15.40
N THR A 418 -11.43 17.34 16.21
CA THR A 418 -12.82 17.12 15.75
C THR A 418 -13.72 18.29 16.15
N ARG A 419 -14.65 18.65 15.26
CA ARG A 419 -15.73 19.62 15.45
C ARG A 419 -17.08 18.98 15.13
N ASP A 420 -17.95 18.92 16.13
CA ASP A 420 -19.33 18.45 15.96
C ASP A 420 -20.31 19.63 15.85
N LEU A 421 -21.24 19.52 14.92
CA LEU A 421 -22.42 20.39 14.77
C LEU A 421 -23.66 19.53 14.95
N GLN A 422 -24.66 20.07 15.63
CA GLN A 422 -25.95 19.40 15.79
C GLN A 422 -27.11 20.32 15.43
N TYR A 423 -28.11 19.74 14.78
CA TYR A 423 -29.40 20.36 14.52
C TYR A 423 -30.51 19.30 14.55
N THR A 424 -31.73 19.70 14.93
CA THR A 424 -32.87 18.81 15.11
C THR A 424 -33.91 19.08 14.04
N ILE A 425 -34.36 18.02 13.38
CA ILE A 425 -35.40 18.08 12.35
C ILE A 425 -36.59 17.22 12.75
N ARG A 426 -37.79 17.66 12.36
CA ARG A 426 -39.06 16.97 12.57
C ARG A 426 -39.60 16.43 11.25
N ALA A 427 -39.94 15.14 11.21
CA ALA A 427 -40.50 14.56 9.99
C ALA A 427 -41.96 14.99 9.77
N MET A 428 -42.28 15.47 8.56
CA MET A 428 -43.63 15.92 8.21
C MET A 428 -44.38 14.88 7.37
N GLU A 429 -43.67 13.96 6.72
CA GLU A 429 -44.19 12.88 5.88
C GLU A 429 -43.62 11.53 6.32
N GLY A 430 -44.38 10.44 6.12
CA GLY A 430 -43.90 9.08 6.36
C GLY A 430 -43.25 8.47 5.11
N GLY A 431 -42.15 7.73 5.28
CA GLY A 431 -41.34 7.18 4.19
C GLY A 431 -39.92 6.84 4.64
N THR A 432 -39.10 6.30 3.74
CA THR A 432 -37.63 6.27 3.93
C THR A 432 -37.04 7.39 3.11
N PHE A 433 -36.23 8.24 3.74
CA PHE A 433 -35.65 9.42 3.12
C PHE A 433 -34.12 9.33 3.18
N THR A 434 -33.48 9.58 2.03
CA THR A 434 -32.05 9.84 1.96
C THR A 434 -31.85 11.34 2.12
N LEU A 435 -30.92 11.72 3.00
CA LEU A 435 -30.53 13.10 3.23
C LEU A 435 -29.26 13.41 2.43
N ASP A 436 -29.26 14.56 1.77
CA ASP A 436 -28.11 15.05 1.00
C ASP A 436 -26.82 15.04 1.86
N PRO A 437 -25.64 14.85 1.24
CA PRO A 437 -24.35 15.11 1.87
C PRO A 437 -24.26 16.48 2.55
N ALA A 438 -23.51 16.54 3.66
CA ALA A 438 -22.94 17.80 4.12
C ALA A 438 -21.66 18.10 3.34
N THR A 439 -21.46 19.35 2.94
CA THR A 439 -20.30 19.81 2.16
C THR A 439 -19.48 20.81 2.97
N VAL A 440 -18.17 20.59 3.03
CA VAL A 440 -17.23 21.46 3.74
C VAL A 440 -16.19 21.98 2.75
N THR A 441 -16.08 23.30 2.61
CA THR A 441 -14.96 23.94 1.93
C THR A 441 -13.92 24.39 2.95
N TYR A 442 -12.63 24.32 2.60
CA TYR A 442 -11.52 24.72 3.47
C TYR A 442 -10.29 25.09 2.64
N ALA A 443 -9.43 25.94 3.18
CA ALA A 443 -8.11 26.19 2.63
C ALA A 443 -7.10 25.13 3.10
N ASP A 444 -6.32 24.61 2.16
CA ASP A 444 -5.17 23.73 2.40
C ASP A 444 -3.88 24.49 2.77
N GLU A 445 -2.77 23.78 2.91
CA GLU A 445 -1.46 24.32 3.31
C GLU A 445 -0.86 25.32 2.32
N ASP A 446 -1.23 25.23 1.04
CA ASP A 446 -0.86 26.18 -0.01
C ASP A 446 -1.86 27.35 -0.11
N GLY A 447 -2.97 27.27 0.61
CA GLY A 447 -4.05 28.26 0.60
C GLY A 447 -5.06 28.07 -0.53
N ASN A 448 -5.07 26.91 -1.20
CA ASN A 448 -6.08 26.58 -2.20
C ASN A 448 -7.37 26.12 -1.51
N ILE A 449 -8.53 26.50 -2.07
CA ILE A 449 -9.82 26.08 -1.54
C ILE A 449 -10.19 24.68 -2.05
N GLN A 450 -10.25 23.74 -1.12
CA GLN A 450 -10.70 22.37 -1.30
C GLN A 450 -12.18 22.22 -0.91
N GLU A 451 -12.86 21.19 -1.44
CA GLU A 451 -14.24 20.83 -1.07
C GLU A 451 -14.30 19.33 -0.71
N ALA A 452 -14.91 19.01 0.43
CA ALA A 452 -15.07 17.64 0.91
C ALA A 452 -16.54 17.36 1.34
N PRO A 453 -17.23 16.37 0.74
CA PRO A 453 -18.57 15.97 1.15
C PRO A 453 -18.56 14.85 2.22
N SER A 454 -19.67 14.71 2.95
CA SER A 454 -19.99 13.50 3.71
C SER A 454 -20.67 12.45 2.84
N GLU A 455 -20.68 11.20 3.28
CA GLU A 455 -21.66 10.23 2.77
C GLU A 455 -23.11 10.69 3.05
N PRO A 456 -24.09 10.32 2.21
CA PRO A 456 -25.50 10.64 2.42
C PRO A 456 -26.09 9.78 3.56
N ALA A 457 -26.86 10.40 4.44
CA ALA A 457 -27.50 9.71 5.57
C ALA A 457 -28.90 9.19 5.20
N SER A 458 -29.42 8.19 5.92
CA SER A 458 -30.79 7.68 5.72
C SER A 458 -31.62 7.73 7.00
N ILE A 459 -32.88 8.15 6.89
CA ILE A 459 -33.88 8.12 7.97
C ILE A 459 -35.12 7.35 7.54
N LYS A 460 -35.66 6.54 8.46
CA LYS A 460 -36.97 5.91 8.31
C LYS A 460 -38.03 6.65 9.14
N VAL A 461 -39.11 7.09 8.51
CA VAL A 461 -40.26 7.73 9.16
C VAL A 461 -41.50 6.85 9.04
N ILE A 462 -42.05 6.43 10.17
CA ILE A 462 -43.27 5.63 10.25
C ILE A 462 -44.50 6.58 10.19
N PRO A 463 -45.41 6.46 9.21
CA PRO A 463 -46.63 7.29 9.15
C PRO A 463 -47.49 7.21 10.42
N SER A 464 -48.16 8.31 10.75
CA SER A 464 -49.07 8.37 11.90
C SER A 464 -50.52 8.17 11.46
N THR A 465 -51.15 7.06 11.87
CA THR A 465 -52.52 6.70 11.47
C THR A 465 -53.57 7.20 12.46
N GLU A 466 -54.15 8.38 12.22
CA GLU A 466 -55.44 8.77 12.79
C GLU A 466 -56.37 9.36 11.71
N GLY A 467 -57.54 8.72 11.50
CA GLY A 467 -58.61 9.25 10.65
C GLY A 467 -59.32 8.24 9.72
N GLY A 468 -60.13 7.31 10.27
CA GLY A 468 -61.01 6.46 9.44
C GLY A 468 -61.76 5.37 10.22
N THR A 469 -63.09 5.32 10.08
CA THR A 469 -63.99 4.47 10.90
C THR A 469 -64.20 3.03 10.40
N SER A 470 -64.19 2.09 11.36
CA SER A 470 -64.98 0.83 11.45
C SER A 470 -64.87 -0.23 10.34
N GLY A 471 -64.31 -1.41 10.68
CA GLY A 471 -64.38 -2.63 9.86
C GLY A 471 -63.52 -3.78 10.40
N SER A 472 -64.16 -4.84 10.90
CA SER A 472 -63.60 -6.05 11.56
C SER A 472 -62.33 -6.71 10.95
N THR A 473 -61.29 -6.85 11.78
CA THR A 473 -60.35 -8.00 12.03
C THR A 473 -60.04 -9.07 10.95
N PRO A 474 -58.85 -9.74 10.99
CA PRO A 474 -57.58 -9.38 11.66
C PRO A 474 -56.28 -9.67 10.84
N ARG A 475 -55.12 -9.35 11.47
CA ARG A 475 -53.77 -9.94 11.27
C ARG A 475 -52.87 -9.37 10.16
N SER A 476 -52.07 -8.36 10.52
CA SER A 476 -50.62 -8.49 10.77
C SER A 476 -50.04 -7.16 11.25
N ASN A 477 -49.53 -7.11 12.47
CA ASN A 477 -49.05 -5.86 13.08
C ASN A 477 -47.56 -5.68 12.73
N PRO A 478 -47.13 -4.64 11.99
CA PRO A 478 -45.72 -4.31 11.85
C PRO A 478 -45.24 -3.70 13.17
N SER A 479 -44.18 -4.28 13.76
CA SER A 479 -43.71 -3.94 15.09
C SER A 479 -43.40 -2.45 15.26
N VAL A 480 -44.10 -1.85 16.22
CA VAL A 480 -43.77 -0.54 16.78
C VAL A 480 -42.79 -0.81 17.91
N THR A 481 -41.56 -0.31 17.84
CA THR A 481 -40.60 -0.39 18.95
C THR A 481 -41.15 0.39 20.14
N THR A 482 -41.70 -0.34 21.11
CA THR A 482 -42.36 0.19 22.32
C THR A 482 -41.41 0.28 23.52
N ALA A 483 -40.21 -0.29 23.40
CA ALA A 483 -39.09 -0.06 24.30
C ALA A 483 -37.86 0.44 23.51
N SER A 484 -36.94 1.10 24.22
CA SER A 484 -35.56 1.32 23.76
C SER A 484 -34.65 0.38 24.52
N VAL A 485 -33.74 -0.27 23.80
CA VAL A 485 -32.72 -1.17 24.35
C VAL A 485 -31.36 -0.82 23.76
N GLN A 486 -30.35 -0.65 24.62
CA GLN A 486 -28.96 -0.48 24.19
C GLN A 486 -28.02 -1.33 25.06
N LEU A 487 -26.94 -1.85 24.47
CA LEU A 487 -25.88 -2.58 25.15
C LEU A 487 -24.57 -1.82 24.95
N HIS A 488 -23.95 -1.38 26.05
CA HIS A 488 -22.67 -0.67 26.05
C HIS A 488 -21.72 -1.32 27.06
N GLY A 489 -20.42 -1.35 26.76
CA GLY A 489 -19.38 -1.72 27.73
C GLY A 489 -18.65 -0.47 28.23
N GLU A 490 -18.31 -0.40 29.53
CA GLU A 490 -17.46 0.68 30.03
C GLU A 490 -16.04 0.64 29.42
N LYS A 491 -15.61 -0.54 28.96
CA LYS A 491 -14.43 -0.74 28.12
C LYS A 491 -14.72 -1.86 27.11
N THR A 492 -14.29 -1.67 25.86
CA THR A 492 -14.27 -2.72 24.82
C THR A 492 -12.87 -3.24 24.51
N ASN A 493 -11.83 -2.56 25.00
CA ASN A 493 -10.43 -2.98 24.97
C ASN A 493 -9.95 -3.25 26.41
N VAL A 494 -9.68 -4.51 26.75
CA VAL A 494 -9.39 -4.96 28.13
C VAL A 494 -8.22 -5.93 28.20
N VAL A 495 -7.64 -6.09 29.39
CA VAL A 495 -6.57 -7.06 29.65
C VAL A 495 -7.15 -8.40 30.09
N LEU A 496 -6.43 -9.50 29.84
CA LEU A 496 -6.77 -10.84 30.34
C LEU A 496 -7.02 -10.83 31.85
N GLY A 497 -8.17 -11.33 32.29
CA GLY A 497 -8.56 -11.39 33.71
C GLY A 497 -9.21 -10.13 34.27
N GLU A 498 -9.29 -9.04 33.49
CA GLU A 498 -9.99 -7.80 33.87
C GLU A 498 -11.52 -8.03 33.91
N ASP A 499 -12.21 -7.46 34.90
CA ASP A 499 -13.67 -7.44 34.95
C ASP A 499 -14.20 -6.32 34.04
N ILE A 500 -15.06 -6.70 33.09
CA ILE A 500 -15.73 -5.84 32.14
C ILE A 500 -17.16 -5.59 32.63
N LEU A 501 -17.52 -4.33 32.88
CA LEU A 501 -18.89 -3.96 33.21
C LEU A 501 -19.66 -3.64 31.94
N LEU A 502 -20.64 -4.48 31.62
CA LEU A 502 -21.64 -4.22 30.58
C LEU A 502 -22.84 -3.51 31.20
N LYS A 503 -23.36 -2.50 30.51
CA LYS A 503 -24.60 -1.81 30.87
C LYS A 503 -25.62 -2.00 29.77
N LEU A 504 -26.76 -2.51 30.18
CA LEU A 504 -27.89 -2.80 29.31
C LEU A 504 -29.06 -1.93 29.73
N SER A 505 -29.27 -0.84 29.00
CA SER A 505 -30.33 0.13 29.29
C SER A 505 -31.63 -0.32 28.64
N ALA A 506 -32.68 -0.53 29.43
CA ALA A 506 -34.03 -0.80 28.94
C ALA A 506 -35.00 0.28 29.43
N VAL A 507 -35.84 0.83 28.54
CA VAL A 507 -36.80 1.90 28.88
C VAL A 507 -38.21 1.55 28.40
N ASN A 508 -39.18 1.61 29.33
CA ASN A 508 -40.60 1.50 29.01
C ASN A 508 -41.09 2.86 28.49
N LEU A 509 -41.22 3.00 27.17
CA LEU A 509 -41.56 4.27 26.52
C LEU A 509 -43.09 4.53 26.40
N ILE A 510 -43.94 3.61 26.89
CA ILE A 510 -45.40 3.72 26.79
C ILE A 510 -46.03 4.10 28.13
N THR A 511 -47.25 4.65 28.09
CA THR A 511 -47.91 5.24 29.29
C THR A 511 -48.66 4.23 30.16
N LYS A 512 -49.02 3.06 29.60
CA LYS A 512 -49.46 1.80 30.23
C LYS A 512 -49.31 0.67 29.18
N PRO A 513 -49.13 -0.61 29.55
CA PRO A 513 -48.93 -1.19 30.89
C PRO A 513 -47.45 -1.24 31.36
N THR A 514 -47.21 -1.81 32.54
CA THR A 514 -45.88 -2.18 33.06
C THR A 514 -45.19 -3.18 32.12
N MET A 515 -43.88 -3.05 31.93
CA MET A 515 -43.08 -3.90 31.05
C MET A 515 -42.29 -4.93 31.86
N HIS A 516 -42.43 -6.21 31.54
CA HIS A 516 -41.58 -7.27 32.08
C HIS A 516 -40.41 -7.48 31.11
N VAL A 517 -39.17 -7.38 31.62
CA VAL A 517 -37.93 -7.51 30.84
C VAL A 517 -37.15 -8.70 31.39
N GLN A 518 -36.94 -9.73 30.58
CA GLN A 518 -36.00 -10.81 30.85
C GLN A 518 -34.73 -10.59 30.05
N VAL A 519 -33.60 -10.55 30.73
CA VAL A 519 -32.26 -10.50 30.11
C VAL A 519 -31.65 -11.90 30.13
N ILE A 520 -31.00 -12.28 29.04
CA ILE A 520 -30.25 -13.51 28.86
C ILE A 520 -28.89 -13.15 28.27
N ILE A 521 -27.80 -13.48 28.95
CA ILE A 521 -26.44 -13.31 28.44
C ILE A 521 -25.82 -14.67 28.21
N ILE A 522 -25.20 -14.80 27.04
CA ILE A 522 -24.45 -15.98 26.63
C ILE A 522 -22.99 -15.51 26.49
N PRO A 523 -22.14 -15.69 27.53
CA PRO A 523 -20.73 -15.36 27.41
C PRO A 523 -20.11 -16.28 26.34
N PRO A 524 -19.30 -15.75 25.40
CA PRO A 524 -18.60 -16.57 24.42
C PRO A 524 -17.56 -17.46 25.12
N SER A 525 -17.13 -18.53 24.43
CA SER A 525 -16.04 -19.38 24.89
C SER A 525 -14.80 -18.52 25.20
N GLY A 526 -14.26 -18.66 26.40
CA GLY A 526 -13.19 -17.81 26.90
C GLY A 526 -13.63 -16.71 27.87
N MET A 527 -14.93 -16.54 28.15
CA MET A 527 -15.44 -15.59 29.15
C MET A 527 -16.31 -16.24 30.24
N SER A 528 -16.47 -15.55 31.38
CA SER A 528 -17.33 -15.96 32.49
C SER A 528 -18.07 -14.78 33.10
N VAL A 529 -19.38 -14.91 33.35
CA VAL A 529 -20.16 -13.89 34.07
C VAL A 529 -19.81 -13.91 35.56
N THR A 530 -19.49 -12.74 36.12
CA THR A 530 -19.10 -12.54 37.53
C THR A 530 -20.17 -11.80 38.36
N SER A 531 -21.19 -11.21 37.73
CA SER A 531 -22.32 -10.56 38.42
C SER A 531 -23.22 -11.55 39.19
N SER A 532 -23.53 -11.21 40.44
CA SER A 532 -24.43 -12.00 41.32
C SER A 532 -25.92 -11.79 41.05
N ALA A 533 -26.30 -10.76 40.28
CA ALA A 533 -27.69 -10.47 39.91
C ALA A 533 -28.25 -11.41 38.82
N PHE A 534 -27.41 -12.26 38.25
CA PHE A 534 -27.73 -13.18 37.17
C PHE A 534 -27.64 -14.64 37.63
N ALA A 535 -28.77 -15.35 37.54
CA ALA A 535 -28.80 -16.77 37.84
C ALA A 535 -28.28 -17.57 36.64
N LYS A 536 -27.40 -18.55 36.88
CA LYS A 536 -26.96 -19.49 35.84
C LYS A 536 -28.11 -20.44 35.49
N SER A 537 -28.65 -20.27 34.29
CA SER A 537 -29.62 -21.17 33.68
C SER A 537 -28.92 -22.38 33.05
N GLY A 538 -29.71 -23.33 32.55
CA GLY A 538 -29.22 -24.50 31.81
C GLY A 538 -28.37 -24.10 30.59
N ALA A 539 -27.48 -25.01 30.17
CA ALA A 539 -26.60 -24.84 29.00
C ALA A 539 -25.67 -23.60 29.03
N GLY A 540 -25.33 -23.07 30.21
CA GLY A 540 -24.31 -22.03 30.36
C GLY A 540 -24.80 -20.59 30.17
N GLN A 541 -26.10 -20.39 30.01
CA GLN A 541 -26.72 -19.07 29.88
C GLN A 541 -26.92 -18.43 31.26
N TYR A 542 -26.92 -17.10 31.33
CA TYR A 542 -27.12 -16.34 32.56
C TYR A 542 -28.35 -15.45 32.40
N THR A 543 -29.30 -15.49 33.33
CA THR A 543 -30.58 -14.77 33.19
C THR A 543 -31.01 -14.04 34.45
N THR A 544 -31.74 -12.94 34.24
CA THR A 544 -32.41 -12.15 35.29
C THR A 544 -33.67 -11.50 34.72
N THR A 545 -34.60 -11.09 35.58
CA THR A 545 -35.89 -10.49 35.18
C THR A 545 -36.18 -9.25 36.01
N TYR A 546 -36.69 -8.20 35.37
CA TYR A 546 -37.14 -6.96 36.00
C TYR A 546 -38.51 -6.52 35.50
N GLU A 547 -39.17 -5.70 36.30
CA GLU A 547 -40.43 -5.03 35.97
C GLU A 547 -40.16 -3.52 35.90
N LEU A 548 -40.54 -2.90 34.79
CA LEU A 548 -40.34 -1.48 34.50
C LEU A 548 -41.70 -0.80 34.32
N GLU A 549 -42.03 0.10 35.24
CA GLU A 549 -43.26 0.87 35.21
C GLU A 549 -43.29 1.83 34.01
N PRO A 550 -44.48 2.23 33.54
CA PRO A 550 -44.64 3.18 32.44
C PRO A 550 -43.80 4.44 32.58
N GLY A 551 -43.01 4.76 31.54
CA GLY A 551 -42.09 5.89 31.54
C GLY A 551 -40.81 5.70 32.36
N SER A 552 -40.58 4.54 32.97
CA SER A 552 -39.32 4.25 33.68
C SER A 552 -38.29 3.55 32.81
N GLY A 553 -37.02 3.86 33.07
CA GLY A 553 -35.86 3.19 32.50
C GLY A 553 -35.00 2.56 33.59
N LYS A 554 -34.22 1.55 33.21
CA LYS A 554 -33.27 0.90 34.11
C LYS A 554 -32.04 0.44 33.35
N ASP A 555 -30.89 0.76 33.91
CA ASP A 555 -29.62 0.15 33.54
C ASP A 555 -29.45 -1.17 34.28
N ILE A 556 -29.19 -2.22 33.51
CA ILE A 556 -28.97 -3.57 33.98
C ILE A 556 -27.48 -3.86 33.82
N GLU A 557 -26.76 -3.86 34.94
CA GLU A 557 -25.30 -3.98 34.96
C GLU A 557 -24.85 -5.44 35.10
N VAL A 558 -23.91 -5.85 34.24
CA VAL A 558 -23.40 -7.22 34.18
C VAL A 558 -21.88 -7.21 34.09
N ALA A 559 -21.24 -7.58 35.19
CA ALA A 559 -19.82 -7.88 35.20
C ALA A 559 -19.57 -9.25 34.52
N ILE A 560 -18.64 -9.26 33.56
CA ILE A 560 -18.07 -10.46 32.95
C ILE A 560 -16.54 -10.38 33.01
N ARG A 561 -15.85 -11.52 32.97
CA ARG A 561 -14.39 -11.61 33.01
C ARG A 561 -13.84 -12.40 31.84
N SER A 562 -12.76 -11.89 31.25
CA SER A 562 -11.99 -12.58 30.21
C SER A 562 -11.07 -13.65 30.81
N ASN A 563 -11.07 -14.84 30.22
CA ASN A 563 -10.19 -15.97 30.58
C ASN A 563 -9.29 -16.41 29.41
N GLN A 564 -9.45 -15.79 28.23
CA GLN A 564 -8.65 -16.02 27.03
C GLN A 564 -8.41 -14.68 26.30
N VAL A 565 -7.30 -14.60 25.56
CA VAL A 565 -6.89 -13.46 24.70
C VAL A 565 -7.50 -13.65 23.31
N GLY A 566 -7.89 -12.56 22.64
CA GLY A 566 -8.52 -12.56 21.33
C GLY A 566 -9.68 -11.58 21.20
N ASP A 567 -10.34 -11.59 20.05
CA ASP A 567 -11.55 -10.83 19.78
C ASP A 567 -12.80 -11.68 20.00
N PHE A 568 -13.80 -11.11 20.66
CA PHE A 568 -15.00 -11.83 21.10
C PHE A 568 -16.27 -10.99 20.94
N ASP A 569 -17.28 -11.58 20.32
CA ASP A 569 -18.64 -11.04 20.28
C ASP A 569 -19.45 -11.46 21.50
N VAL A 570 -19.77 -10.52 22.38
CA VAL A 570 -20.66 -10.77 23.53
C VAL A 570 -22.11 -10.52 23.12
N ASN A 571 -22.93 -11.57 23.20
CA ASN A 571 -24.34 -11.53 22.82
C ASN A 571 -25.24 -11.39 24.06
N GLY A 572 -25.87 -10.22 24.19
CA GLY A 572 -26.95 -9.95 25.14
C GLY A 572 -28.29 -10.07 24.45
N ARG A 573 -29.10 -11.07 24.84
CA ARG A 573 -30.47 -11.25 24.36
C ARG A 573 -31.46 -10.72 25.39
N ILE A 574 -32.48 -10.00 24.94
CA ILE A 574 -33.56 -9.50 25.80
C ILE A 574 -34.88 -9.92 25.22
N ILE A 575 -35.75 -10.42 26.10
CA ILE A 575 -37.13 -10.69 25.81
C ILE A 575 -37.97 -9.74 26.68
N TYR A 576 -38.85 -8.95 26.09
CA TYR A 576 -39.76 -8.08 26.85
C TYR A 576 -41.21 -8.19 26.38
N TYR A 577 -42.15 -7.99 27.31
CA TYR A 577 -43.58 -7.97 27.07
C TYR A 577 -44.28 -7.03 28.05
N PHE A 578 -45.53 -6.65 27.78
CA PHE A 578 -46.26 -5.66 28.57
C PHE A 578 -47.52 -6.24 29.22
N GLY A 579 -47.70 -5.98 30.52
CA GLY A 579 -48.75 -6.60 31.32
C GLY A 579 -48.65 -8.12 31.33
N ASP A 580 -49.78 -8.82 31.42
CA ASP A 580 -49.83 -10.28 31.42
C ASP A 580 -49.66 -10.93 30.02
N ASP A 581 -49.55 -10.13 28.95
CA ASP A 581 -49.57 -10.64 27.57
C ASP A 581 -48.20 -11.15 27.13
N ARG A 582 -47.98 -12.46 27.34
CA ARG A 582 -46.74 -13.16 26.98
C ARG A 582 -46.72 -13.68 25.54
N GLU A 583 -47.82 -13.59 24.79
CA GLU A 583 -47.87 -14.10 23.41
C GLU A 583 -47.24 -13.12 22.42
N ASP A 584 -47.28 -11.82 22.70
CA ASP A 584 -46.67 -10.73 21.91
C ASP A 584 -45.27 -10.30 22.42
N ALA A 585 -44.51 -11.21 23.04
CA ALA A 585 -43.17 -10.90 23.56
C ALA A 585 -42.16 -10.58 22.44
N GLU A 586 -41.52 -9.41 22.51
CA GLU A 586 -40.43 -9.01 21.60
C GLU A 586 -39.09 -9.59 22.07
N ASP A 587 -38.30 -10.11 21.13
CA ASP A 587 -37.02 -10.78 21.37
C ASP A 587 -35.91 -10.16 20.52
N HIS A 588 -34.94 -9.53 21.17
CA HIS A 588 -33.86 -8.77 20.54
C HIS A 588 -32.50 -9.32 20.98
N THR A 589 -31.58 -9.51 20.03
CA THR A 589 -30.18 -9.87 20.33
C THR A 589 -29.28 -8.70 19.97
N LEU A 590 -28.47 -8.26 20.92
CA LEU A 590 -27.47 -7.22 20.78
C LEU A 590 -26.08 -7.82 20.90
N THR A 591 -25.19 -7.43 20.00
CA THR A 591 -23.81 -7.91 19.94
C THR A 591 -22.87 -6.75 20.25
N LEU A 592 -21.93 -6.97 21.17
CA LEU A 592 -20.86 -6.03 21.50
C LEU A 592 -19.50 -6.70 21.26
N PRO A 593 -18.68 -6.20 20.32
CA PRO A 593 -17.32 -6.70 20.12
C PRO A 593 -16.40 -6.25 21.26
N ILE A 594 -15.57 -7.17 21.76
CA ILE A 594 -14.59 -6.94 22.82
C ILE A 594 -13.26 -7.55 22.41
N THR A 595 -12.20 -6.73 22.42
CA THR A 595 -10.82 -7.16 22.21
C THR A 595 -10.13 -7.34 23.57
N VAL A 596 -9.65 -8.57 23.82
CA VAL A 596 -8.89 -8.92 25.02
C VAL A 596 -7.42 -9.10 24.63
N ARG A 597 -6.53 -8.28 25.19
CA ARG A 597 -5.08 -8.41 25.03
C ARG A 597 -4.43 -9.15 26.21
N ALA A 598 -3.26 -9.74 25.97
CA ALA A 598 -2.43 -10.26 27.05
C ALA A 598 -2.01 -9.12 28.00
N GLU A 599 -1.82 -9.45 29.28
CA GLU A 599 -1.16 -8.55 30.23
C GLU A 599 0.30 -8.39 29.80
N ALA A 600 0.74 -7.17 29.54
CA ALA A 600 2.13 -6.91 29.20
C ALA A 600 2.99 -7.22 30.43
N GLU A 601 4.04 -8.04 30.27
CA GLU A 601 4.95 -8.33 31.38
C GLU A 601 5.55 -7.02 31.92
N PRO A 602 5.43 -6.74 33.24
CA PRO A 602 6.07 -5.57 33.82
C PRO A 602 7.60 -5.72 33.64
N GLY A 603 8.21 -4.70 33.04
CA GLY A 603 9.51 -4.82 32.40
C GLY A 603 10.63 -5.39 33.27
N ALA A 604 11.52 -6.14 32.62
CA ALA A 604 12.75 -6.64 33.21
C ALA A 604 13.79 -5.51 33.43
N ASP A 605 13.58 -4.69 34.47
CA ASP A 605 14.69 -3.99 35.11
C ASP A 605 15.49 -5.02 35.94
N GLN A 606 16.54 -5.58 35.32
CA GLN A 606 17.54 -6.36 36.04
C GLN A 606 18.67 -5.44 36.53
N THR A 607 18.46 -4.80 37.67
CA THR A 607 19.57 -4.35 38.51
C THR A 607 19.87 -5.40 39.58
N GLN A 608 21.01 -6.07 39.48
CA GLN A 608 21.41 -7.14 40.41
C GLN A 608 21.63 -6.63 41.83
N SER A 609 21.32 -7.51 42.78
CA SER A 609 21.47 -7.33 44.23
C SER A 609 22.85 -6.86 44.67
N GLN A 610 22.88 -5.89 45.59
CA GLN A 610 23.74 -6.00 46.76
C GLN A 610 23.10 -5.37 48.01
N SER A 611 23.43 -5.93 49.16
CA SER A 611 22.88 -5.61 50.47
C SER A 611 23.37 -4.27 51.01
N GLU A 612 22.54 -3.55 51.76
CA GLU A 612 22.88 -3.14 53.13
C GLU A 612 21.66 -2.70 53.95
N ALA A 613 21.85 -2.52 55.26
CA ALA A 613 20.78 -2.36 56.23
C ALA A 613 20.37 -0.89 56.48
N LYS A 614 19.29 -0.70 57.27
CA LYS A 614 18.99 0.43 58.18
C LYS A 614 19.99 1.62 58.13
N GLU A 615 19.56 2.88 58.08
CA GLU A 615 18.62 3.48 59.05
C GLU A 615 18.12 4.88 58.61
N SER A 616 17.48 5.62 59.52
CA SER A 616 16.79 6.90 59.30
C SER A 616 17.67 8.10 58.90
N SER A 617 17.17 9.00 58.05
CA SER A 617 16.71 10.36 58.44
C SER A 617 16.59 11.35 57.26
N THR A 618 15.52 12.15 57.27
CA THR A 618 15.39 13.46 56.59
C THR A 618 15.85 14.58 57.54
N PRO A 619 16.01 15.87 57.13
CA PRO A 619 16.03 16.46 55.77
C PRO A 619 17.19 17.48 55.55
N GLY A 620 17.25 18.13 54.37
CA GLY A 620 17.71 19.55 54.31
C GLY A 620 18.49 20.04 53.09
N PHE A 621 17.90 21.00 52.36
CA PHE A 621 18.48 22.17 51.65
C PHE A 621 19.94 22.18 51.16
N GLY A 622 20.16 22.53 49.87
CA GLY A 622 21.51 22.78 49.35
C GLY A 622 21.65 23.32 47.91
N VAL A 623 21.04 24.46 47.58
CA VAL A 623 21.44 25.49 46.58
C VAL A 623 22.20 25.08 45.30
N VAL A 624 21.60 25.43 44.14
CA VAL A 624 22.24 25.52 42.81
C VAL A 624 23.18 26.72 42.72
N VAL A 625 24.42 26.52 42.23
CA VAL A 625 25.22 27.55 41.51
C VAL A 625 26.03 26.86 40.39
N ALA A 626 26.07 27.48 39.21
CA ALA A 626 26.78 26.99 38.02
C ALA A 626 28.28 27.35 38.00
N VAL A 627 29.06 26.80 37.04
CA VAL A 627 29.84 27.58 36.03
C VAL A 627 30.67 26.66 35.09
N ILE A 628 30.72 27.11 33.84
CA ILE A 628 31.49 26.70 32.64
C ILE A 628 32.97 26.32 32.89
N GLY A 629 33.52 25.37 32.09
CA GLY A 629 34.94 25.03 32.09
C GLY A 629 35.49 24.24 30.88
N LEU A 630 35.71 24.93 29.75
CA LEU A 630 36.71 24.67 28.69
C LEU A 630 37.20 23.21 28.41
N PHE A 631 36.74 22.62 27.31
CA PHE A 631 37.39 21.47 26.68
C PHE A 631 38.47 21.91 25.67
N ALA A 632 39.73 21.94 26.10
CA ALA A 632 40.88 22.23 25.23
C ALA A 632 42.12 21.42 25.62
N MET A 633 42.07 20.08 25.44
CA MET A 633 43.25 19.19 25.38
C MET A 633 42.86 17.72 25.06
N TYR A 634 42.46 17.41 23.83
CA TYR A 634 42.42 16.01 23.38
C TYR A 634 42.58 15.84 21.85
N LEU A 635 43.69 16.29 21.29
CA LEU A 635 44.09 15.94 19.92
C LEU A 635 45.62 15.94 19.74
N TRP A 636 46.31 15.03 20.42
CA TRP A 636 47.66 14.61 20.00
C TRP A 636 48.01 13.19 20.47
N ARG A 637 48.60 12.40 19.55
CA ARG A 637 48.92 10.95 19.62
C ARG A 637 47.70 10.01 19.53
N LYS A 638 47.54 9.23 18.46
CA LYS A 638 48.53 8.22 18.01
C LYS A 638 48.72 8.16 16.50
N ILE A 639 49.99 8.26 16.10
CA ILE A 639 50.53 7.50 14.97
C ILE A 639 51.44 6.44 15.60
N THR A 640 51.05 5.16 15.51
CA THR A 640 51.97 4.01 15.39
C THR A 640 51.19 2.85 14.79
#